data_AF-A0A258AUI2-F1
#
_entry.id   AF-A0A258AUI2-F1
#
_cell.length_a   1.000
_cell.length_b   1.000
_cell.length_c   1.000
_cell.angle_alpha   90.00
_cell.angle_beta   90.00
_cell.angle_gamma   90.00
#
_symmetry.space_group_name_H-M   'P 1'
#
loop_
_entity.id
_entity.type
_entity.pdbx_description
1 polymer ?
#
loop_
_entity_poly.entity_id
_entity_poly.type
_entity_poly.pdbx_seq_one_letter_code
_entity_poly.pdbx_strand_id
1 'polypeptide(L)'
;MHLSMKKVLSILLGSAALAVSVAGLRAQAQHTEFDEKFKAFDQNGDGLISGDEMNGASYLPRLDLNKDGKLTREEALEATQKVRKLAGNSITGIGKESTVELFKRLDKNGDGKLTADELPNHKWFIGLDTDKNGAVTLEEAEKVIASLRKRGSTGSASTESPIKPAAEDPSFKEAPQFLKGSEHGVGHMVADLTLKTLKGTEIKLSSAAGKNGLVIALFSASCPISGKLAPEIARLEKELQEQGVAMLLVNAPPGQKAEEVTQFLTDHKLVSPSASDADGRLAQQLAATTTTEVFLLDAAHTLVYRGALNDQYGLGYTKEKPQHHYMRDAVAAMLKGEPPEVTATSAPGCALDLPAQKAVATMTVTYHREIARLLQANCVECHHKGGVGPFALDSYEAVIEHAGMIRKQVERGAMPPWFAAPLEGLTHSPWSNDRSLSERDRADLLAWLSSDRAKGDVADAPKPRVFPSEWSIGKPDAIIAAAKPISIKAEGTMPYQHVTVTTDFPEDRWVRGYEILPSAREVVHHVIVSVFEKGSKVRGGGDEGAEGYWAAYVPGNTKQVYPEGFARRLPAGATVSFQIHYTPNGKVVEDTMRMGLLFAKTPPKYVIHTTGLSNARISIPPGEANHVEVAQRKLPTDVNVMAWMAHMHVRGKAFKFEVTLPGGKTETLLDIPKYDFNWQLRYDYTMPHFLPRGSTVKITAVFDNSTGNPANPDPSKTVRWGQQTFDEMMIGYMEHYTPLNPEMAGVTSETSH
;
A
#
# COMPACT_ATOMS: atom_id res chain seq x y z
N MET A 1 -36.87 -73.28 -4.98
CA MET A 1 -37.26 -73.67 -6.35
C MET A 1 -36.10 -73.39 -7.28
N HIS A 2 -35.48 -74.46 -7.78
CA HIS A 2 -34.66 -74.57 -9.01
C HIS A 2 -35.36 -73.89 -10.23
N LEU A 3 -34.75 -73.47 -11.36
CA LEU A 3 -33.47 -73.73 -12.02
C LEU A 3 -33.25 -72.66 -13.13
N SER A 4 -31.97 -72.35 -13.43
CA SER A 4 -31.27 -72.03 -14.71
C SER A 4 -32.07 -72.01 -16.04
N MET A 5 -31.78 -71.24 -17.10
CA MET A 5 -30.59 -71.33 -18.01
C MET A 5 -30.85 -70.42 -19.26
N LYS A 6 -29.97 -69.51 -19.72
CA LYS A 6 -29.03 -69.67 -20.87
C LYS A 6 -28.35 -68.33 -21.24
N LYS A 7 -27.08 -68.39 -21.64
CA LYS A 7 -26.26 -67.33 -22.28
C LYS A 7 -26.04 -67.64 -23.76
N VAL A 8 -25.59 -66.61 -24.51
CA VAL A 8 -24.83 -66.56 -25.79
C VAL A 8 -25.62 -66.10 -27.05
N LEU A 9 -25.36 -64.88 -27.56
CA LEU A 9 -24.70 -64.52 -28.85
C LEU A 9 -24.92 -63.02 -29.22
N SER A 10 -24.10 -62.48 -30.12
CA SER A 10 -23.69 -61.09 -30.31
C SER A 10 -24.18 -60.42 -31.63
N ILE A 11 -24.12 -59.06 -31.70
CA ILE A 11 -23.74 -58.15 -32.84
C ILE A 11 -24.80 -57.37 -33.70
N LEU A 12 -24.67 -56.01 -33.68
CA LEU A 12 -24.85 -54.87 -34.68
C LEU A 12 -26.22 -54.56 -35.32
N LEU A 13 -26.69 -53.32 -35.66
CA LEU A 13 -26.20 -51.92 -35.92
C LEU A 13 -27.30 -50.88 -35.48
N GLY A 14 -27.13 -49.55 -35.30
CA GLY A 14 -26.02 -48.59 -35.49
C GLY A 14 -26.40 -47.11 -35.16
N SER A 15 -25.36 -46.25 -34.99
CA SER A 15 -25.22 -44.79 -35.33
C SER A 15 -26.27 -43.74 -34.86
N ALA A 16 -25.96 -42.53 -34.37
CA ALA A 16 -24.80 -41.65 -34.49
C ALA A 16 -24.70 -40.63 -33.32
N ALA A 17 -23.48 -40.18 -33.04
CA ALA A 17 -23.12 -39.17 -32.04
C ALA A 17 -23.21 -37.73 -32.60
N LEU A 18 -23.65 -36.76 -31.79
CA LEU A 18 -23.42 -35.33 -32.04
C LEU A 18 -22.18 -34.88 -31.26
N ALA A 19 -21.11 -34.59 -32.00
CA ALA A 19 -19.95 -33.84 -31.52
C ALA A 19 -20.12 -32.38 -31.95
N VAL A 20 -20.31 -31.46 -31.00
CA VAL A 20 -20.17 -30.03 -31.27
C VAL A 20 -18.68 -29.72 -31.25
N SER A 21 -18.13 -29.34 -32.41
CA SER A 21 -16.71 -28.99 -32.52
C SER A 21 -16.46 -27.57 -32.00
N VAL A 22 -15.31 -27.38 -31.36
CA VAL A 22 -14.77 -26.09 -30.88
C VAL A 22 -14.68 -25.03 -31.99
N ALA A 23 -14.71 -25.45 -33.27
CA ALA A 23 -14.76 -24.55 -34.41
C ALA A 23 -16.10 -23.80 -34.55
N GLY A 24 -17.23 -24.44 -34.20
CA GLY A 24 -18.56 -23.82 -34.23
C GLY A 24 -18.71 -22.70 -33.19
N LEU A 25 -18.20 -22.92 -31.97
CA LEU A 25 -18.16 -21.92 -30.90
C LEU A 25 -17.24 -20.73 -31.23
N ARG A 26 -16.12 -20.96 -31.93
CA ARG A 26 -15.23 -19.89 -32.40
C ARG A 26 -15.83 -19.04 -33.51
N ALA A 27 -16.59 -19.64 -34.43
CA ALA A 27 -17.30 -18.89 -35.47
C ALA A 27 -18.40 -18.00 -34.86
N GLN A 28 -19.15 -18.52 -33.88
CA GLN A 28 -20.19 -17.78 -33.17
C GLN A 28 -19.62 -16.58 -32.37
N ALA A 29 -18.47 -16.76 -31.72
CA ALA A 29 -17.77 -15.71 -30.98
C ALA A 29 -17.18 -14.61 -31.89
N GLN A 30 -16.72 -14.97 -33.10
CA GLN A 30 -16.20 -14.00 -34.07
C GLN A 30 -17.30 -13.19 -34.74
N HIS A 31 -18.48 -13.78 -34.95
CA HIS A 31 -19.65 -13.05 -35.45
C HIS A 31 -20.19 -12.04 -34.43
N THR A 32 -20.20 -12.40 -33.14
CA THR A 32 -20.66 -11.52 -32.06
C THR A 32 -19.74 -10.32 -31.83
N GLU A 33 -18.42 -10.51 -31.89
CA GLU A 33 -17.45 -9.40 -31.76
C GLU A 33 -17.51 -8.42 -32.96
N PHE A 34 -17.81 -8.93 -34.16
CA PHE A 34 -18.03 -8.08 -35.34
C PHE A 34 -19.34 -7.28 -35.22
N ASP A 35 -20.40 -7.90 -34.70
CA ASP A 35 -21.71 -7.25 -34.53
C ASP A 35 -21.69 -6.13 -33.48
N GLU A 36 -20.93 -6.30 -32.40
CA GLU A 36 -20.72 -5.22 -31.42
C GLU A 36 -19.94 -4.06 -32.03
N LYS A 37 -18.92 -4.35 -32.85
CA LYS A 37 -18.13 -3.34 -33.55
C LYS A 37 -18.95 -2.62 -34.62
N PHE A 38 -19.79 -3.33 -35.39
CA PHE A 38 -20.66 -2.73 -36.40
C PHE A 38 -21.68 -1.77 -35.75
N LYS A 39 -22.30 -2.18 -34.64
CA LYS A 39 -23.21 -1.32 -33.85
C LYS A 39 -22.53 -0.08 -33.25
N ALA A 40 -21.23 -0.12 -32.97
CA ALA A 40 -20.50 1.04 -32.46
C ALA A 40 -20.32 2.14 -33.53
N PHE A 41 -20.43 1.79 -34.83
CA PHE A 41 -20.29 2.72 -35.94
C PHE A 41 -21.62 3.11 -36.60
N ASP A 42 -22.66 2.30 -36.47
CA ASP A 42 -24.04 2.63 -36.83
C ASP A 42 -24.67 3.48 -35.70
N GLN A 43 -24.35 4.78 -35.69
CA GLN A 43 -24.72 5.68 -34.59
C GLN A 43 -26.20 6.01 -34.57
N ASN A 44 -26.84 6.01 -35.75
CA ASN A 44 -28.26 6.29 -35.88
C ASN A 44 -29.15 5.03 -35.77
N GLY A 45 -28.55 3.83 -35.80
CA GLY A 45 -29.20 2.55 -35.61
C GLY A 45 -30.03 2.07 -36.80
N ASP A 46 -29.72 2.56 -38.01
CA ASP A 46 -30.48 2.25 -39.23
C ASP A 46 -30.00 0.98 -39.96
N GLY A 47 -28.94 0.34 -39.46
CA GLY A 47 -28.36 -0.88 -40.00
C GLY A 47 -27.37 -0.65 -41.14
N LEU A 48 -27.04 0.60 -41.45
CA LEU A 48 -26.08 1.02 -42.48
C LEU A 48 -25.04 1.96 -41.85
N ILE A 49 -23.79 1.90 -42.31
CA ILE A 49 -22.78 2.89 -41.91
C ILE A 49 -22.60 3.88 -43.05
N SER A 50 -22.98 5.14 -42.80
CA SER A 50 -22.84 6.25 -43.75
C SER A 50 -21.48 6.96 -43.62
N GLY A 51 -21.12 7.75 -44.63
CA GLY A 51 -19.90 8.55 -44.63
C GLY A 51 -19.79 9.58 -43.49
N ASP A 52 -20.94 10.06 -43.03
CA ASP A 52 -21.03 11.03 -41.94
C ASP A 52 -20.76 10.37 -40.58
N GLU A 53 -21.16 9.10 -40.40
CA GLU A 53 -20.92 8.33 -39.17
C GLU A 53 -19.46 7.88 -39.02
N MET A 54 -18.72 7.77 -40.13
CA MET A 54 -17.28 7.47 -40.12
C MET A 54 -16.38 8.71 -40.14
N ASN A 55 -16.93 9.90 -39.91
CA ASN A 55 -16.17 11.15 -39.78
C ASN A 55 -15.17 11.39 -40.94
N GLY A 56 -15.60 11.10 -42.18
CA GLY A 56 -14.79 11.33 -43.39
C GLY A 56 -13.61 10.37 -43.61
N ALA A 57 -13.60 9.19 -43.01
CA ALA A 57 -12.51 8.22 -43.18
C ALA A 57 -12.33 7.76 -44.65
N SER A 58 -11.10 7.87 -45.16
CA SER A 58 -10.66 7.56 -46.53
C SER A 58 -10.74 6.08 -46.97
N TYR A 59 -11.53 5.26 -46.27
CA TYR A 59 -11.60 3.80 -46.45
C TYR A 59 -12.96 3.32 -46.99
N LEU A 60 -14.01 4.15 -46.93
CA LEU A 60 -15.35 3.82 -47.45
C LEU A 60 -15.35 3.31 -48.90
N PRO A 61 -14.67 3.96 -49.87
CA PRO A 61 -14.65 3.50 -51.26
C PRO A 61 -13.96 2.14 -51.50
N ARG A 62 -13.26 1.60 -50.48
CA ARG A 62 -12.60 0.28 -50.55
C ARG A 62 -13.43 -0.83 -49.93
N LEU A 63 -14.41 -0.48 -49.10
CA LEU A 63 -15.24 -1.41 -48.32
C LEU A 63 -16.68 -1.47 -48.85
N ASP A 64 -17.14 -0.38 -49.43
CA ASP A 64 -18.38 -0.30 -50.21
C ASP A 64 -18.18 -1.03 -51.55
N LEU A 65 -18.58 -2.31 -51.57
CA LEU A 65 -18.36 -3.21 -52.71
C LEU A 65 -19.31 -2.89 -53.87
N ASN A 66 -20.50 -2.34 -53.59
CA ASN A 66 -21.52 -2.01 -54.58
C ASN A 66 -21.46 -0.54 -55.07
N LYS A 67 -20.70 0.31 -54.37
CA LYS A 67 -20.46 1.74 -54.62
C LYS A 67 -21.68 2.65 -54.47
N ASP A 68 -22.62 2.30 -53.59
CA ASP A 68 -23.82 3.09 -53.30
C ASP A 68 -23.60 4.22 -52.27
N GLY A 69 -22.38 4.32 -51.72
CA GLY A 69 -21.99 5.35 -50.76
C GLY A 69 -22.34 5.01 -49.31
N LYS A 70 -22.84 3.80 -49.03
CA LYS A 70 -23.14 3.28 -47.70
C LYS A 70 -22.50 1.90 -47.52
N LEU A 71 -22.22 1.51 -46.29
CA LEU A 71 -21.64 0.21 -45.99
C LEU A 71 -22.65 -0.68 -45.28
N THR A 72 -23.11 -1.73 -45.97
CA THR A 72 -23.95 -2.75 -45.35
C THR A 72 -23.13 -3.71 -44.50
N ARG A 73 -23.79 -4.40 -43.57
CA ARG A 73 -23.16 -5.41 -42.69
C ARG A 73 -22.51 -6.53 -43.49
N GLU A 74 -23.17 -7.00 -44.56
CA GLU A 74 -22.65 -8.05 -45.43
C GLU A 74 -21.38 -7.60 -46.17
N GLU A 75 -21.35 -6.37 -46.68
CA GLU A 75 -20.20 -5.83 -47.41
C GLU A 75 -18.98 -5.64 -46.51
N ALA A 76 -19.19 -5.13 -45.29
CA ALA A 76 -18.14 -4.99 -44.29
C ALA A 76 -17.53 -6.35 -43.90
N LEU A 77 -18.36 -7.39 -43.77
CA LEU A 77 -17.92 -8.74 -43.45
C LEU A 77 -17.15 -9.38 -44.63
N GLU A 78 -17.67 -9.23 -45.86
CA GLU A 78 -17.07 -9.79 -47.07
C GLU A 78 -15.73 -9.12 -47.41
N ALA A 79 -15.64 -7.78 -47.26
CA ALA A 79 -14.39 -7.05 -47.43
C ALA A 79 -13.33 -7.50 -46.41
N THR A 80 -13.71 -7.70 -45.15
CA THR A 80 -12.81 -8.19 -44.09
C THR A 80 -12.31 -9.61 -44.38
N GLN A 81 -13.18 -10.48 -44.89
CA GLN A 81 -12.79 -11.84 -45.31
C GLN A 81 -11.92 -11.85 -46.57
N LYS A 82 -12.16 -10.96 -47.54
CA LYS A 82 -11.32 -10.81 -48.75
C LYS A 82 -9.92 -10.31 -48.40
N VAL A 83 -9.79 -9.31 -47.53
CA VAL A 83 -8.49 -8.81 -47.04
C VAL A 83 -7.72 -9.93 -46.32
N ARG A 84 -8.42 -10.77 -45.55
CA ARG A 84 -7.82 -11.91 -44.86
C ARG A 84 -7.38 -13.03 -45.80
N LYS A 85 -8.13 -13.30 -46.88
CA LYS A 85 -7.73 -14.24 -47.95
C LYS A 85 -6.55 -13.71 -48.77
N LEU A 86 -6.50 -12.41 -49.03
CA LEU A 86 -5.37 -11.76 -49.73
C LEU A 86 -4.10 -11.73 -48.87
N ALA A 87 -4.23 -11.56 -47.55
CA ALA A 87 -3.12 -11.67 -46.61
C ALA A 87 -2.54 -13.10 -46.54
N GLY A 88 -3.38 -14.13 -46.75
CA GLY A 88 -2.99 -15.54 -46.77
C GLY A 88 -2.18 -15.99 -47.99
N ASN A 89 -2.05 -15.16 -49.04
CA ASN A 89 -1.25 -15.44 -50.23
C ASN A 89 0.07 -14.64 -50.30
N SER A 90 0.49 -14.04 -49.19
CA SER A 90 1.79 -13.38 -49.08
C SER A 90 2.79 -14.22 -48.28
N ILE A 91 3.81 -14.74 -48.97
CA ILE A 91 5.20 -15.03 -48.52
C ILE A 91 5.43 -15.91 -47.26
N THR A 92 4.44 -16.31 -46.47
CA THR A 92 4.67 -17.10 -45.24
C THR A 92 4.50 -18.61 -45.44
N GLY A 93 4.34 -19.07 -46.68
CA GLY A 93 4.16 -20.48 -47.05
C GLY A 93 5.45 -21.32 -47.13
N ILE A 94 6.59 -20.83 -46.67
CA ILE A 94 7.85 -21.60 -46.60
C ILE A 94 8.03 -22.13 -45.17
N GLY A 95 7.10 -22.97 -44.74
CA GLY A 95 7.08 -23.49 -43.36
C GLY A 95 7.65 -24.90 -43.20
N LYS A 96 7.75 -25.70 -44.26
CA LYS A 96 8.11 -27.14 -44.15
C LYS A 96 8.91 -27.75 -45.32
N GLU A 97 9.20 -27.02 -46.40
CA GLU A 97 9.95 -27.55 -47.56
C GLU A 97 11.40 -27.03 -47.55
N SER A 98 12.39 -27.86 -47.87
CA SER A 98 13.80 -27.45 -47.88
C SER A 98 14.13 -26.59 -49.10
N THR A 99 15.05 -25.61 -48.97
CA THR A 99 15.41 -24.67 -50.05
C THR A 99 15.86 -25.41 -51.33
N VAL A 100 16.51 -26.56 -51.17
CA VAL A 100 16.99 -27.41 -52.27
C VAL A 100 15.84 -28.11 -53.02
N GLU A 101 14.81 -28.56 -52.32
CA GLU A 101 13.62 -29.19 -52.94
C GLU A 101 12.77 -28.17 -53.70
N LEU A 102 12.61 -26.97 -53.13
CA LEU A 102 11.92 -25.87 -53.79
C LEU A 102 12.64 -25.43 -55.07
N PHE A 103 13.98 -25.35 -55.05
CA PHE A 103 14.79 -24.98 -56.21
C PHE A 103 14.68 -26.02 -57.34
N LYS A 104 14.84 -27.31 -57.03
CA LYS A 104 14.68 -28.41 -58.01
C LYS A 104 13.30 -28.50 -58.63
N ARG A 105 12.26 -28.05 -57.92
CA ARG A 105 10.88 -28.05 -58.45
C ARG A 105 10.63 -26.90 -59.43
N LEU A 106 11.38 -25.81 -59.29
CA LEU A 106 11.23 -24.60 -60.10
C LEU A 106 12.18 -24.59 -61.29
N ASP A 107 13.33 -25.26 -61.17
CA ASP A 107 14.31 -25.50 -62.22
C ASP A 107 13.78 -26.62 -63.12
N LYS A 108 12.91 -26.23 -64.06
CA LYS A 108 12.15 -27.17 -64.88
C LYS A 108 13.03 -27.79 -65.97
N ASN A 109 14.05 -27.07 -66.40
CA ASN A 109 14.98 -27.54 -67.42
C ASN A 109 16.17 -28.33 -66.83
N GLY A 110 16.36 -28.27 -65.50
CA GLY A 110 17.34 -29.05 -64.74
C GLY A 110 18.79 -28.56 -64.89
N ASP A 111 18.99 -27.30 -65.27
CA ASP A 111 20.31 -26.74 -65.56
C ASP A 111 21.05 -26.17 -64.32
N GLY A 112 20.39 -26.22 -63.16
CA GLY A 112 20.93 -25.77 -61.89
C GLY A 112 20.77 -24.27 -61.64
N LYS A 113 19.99 -23.56 -62.47
CA LYS A 113 19.69 -22.11 -62.36
C LYS A 113 18.21 -21.87 -62.53
N LEU A 114 17.69 -20.81 -61.91
CA LEU A 114 16.33 -20.33 -62.16
C LEU A 114 16.38 -19.08 -63.01
N THR A 115 15.67 -19.08 -64.13
CA THR A 115 15.59 -17.94 -65.05
C THR A 115 14.20 -17.28 -65.03
N ALA A 116 14.08 -16.08 -65.59
CA ALA A 116 12.83 -15.33 -65.63
C ALA A 116 11.68 -16.09 -66.33
N ASP A 117 12.00 -16.97 -67.28
CA ASP A 117 11.01 -17.78 -68.01
C ASP A 117 10.42 -18.91 -67.15
N GLU A 118 11.12 -19.34 -66.10
CA GLU A 118 10.67 -20.40 -65.18
C GLU A 118 9.88 -19.84 -63.98
N LEU A 119 9.92 -18.52 -63.76
CA LEU A 119 9.30 -17.83 -62.63
C LEU A 119 8.39 -16.66 -63.09
N PRO A 120 7.06 -16.86 -63.20
CA PRO A 120 6.14 -15.85 -63.74
C PRO A 120 5.93 -14.60 -62.87
N ASN A 121 6.52 -14.53 -61.67
CA ASN A 121 6.32 -13.42 -60.72
C ASN A 121 7.65 -12.69 -60.43
N HIS A 122 7.96 -11.71 -61.27
CA HIS A 122 9.26 -11.03 -61.42
C HIS A 122 9.78 -10.25 -60.19
N LYS A 123 8.96 -10.02 -59.16
CA LYS A 123 9.35 -9.18 -58.00
C LYS A 123 10.26 -9.90 -56.98
N TRP A 124 10.22 -11.23 -56.92
CA TRP A 124 11.08 -12.01 -56.01
C TRP A 124 12.46 -12.27 -56.60
N PHE A 125 12.53 -12.42 -57.93
CA PHE A 125 13.76 -12.70 -58.67
C PHE A 125 14.84 -11.64 -58.45
N ILE A 126 14.44 -10.36 -58.50
CA ILE A 126 15.33 -9.19 -58.34
C ILE A 126 15.98 -9.15 -56.94
N GLY A 127 15.36 -9.76 -55.93
CA GLY A 127 15.90 -9.79 -54.56
C GLY A 127 16.84 -10.95 -54.27
N LEU A 128 16.88 -11.97 -55.14
CA LEU A 128 17.68 -13.18 -54.98
C LEU A 128 18.89 -13.21 -55.93
N ASP A 129 18.76 -12.62 -57.11
CA ASP A 129 19.84 -12.41 -58.08
C ASP A 129 20.80 -11.32 -57.56
N THR A 130 21.77 -11.74 -56.75
CA THR A 130 22.59 -10.82 -55.96
C THR A 130 23.69 -10.19 -56.81
N ASP A 131 24.15 -10.91 -57.83
CA ASP A 131 25.13 -10.43 -58.80
C ASP A 131 24.49 -9.78 -60.05
N LYS A 132 23.16 -9.84 -60.17
CA LYS A 132 22.32 -9.21 -61.22
C LYS A 132 22.60 -9.75 -62.62
N ASN A 133 23.00 -11.01 -62.72
CA ASN A 133 23.35 -11.64 -63.99
C ASN A 133 22.12 -12.17 -64.76
N GLY A 134 20.91 -12.08 -64.20
CA GLY A 134 19.66 -12.50 -64.81
C GLY A 134 19.29 -13.97 -64.55
N ALA A 135 20.05 -14.70 -63.73
CA ALA A 135 19.81 -16.09 -63.34
C ALA A 135 20.13 -16.30 -61.85
N VAL A 136 19.20 -16.87 -61.08
CA VAL A 136 19.42 -17.13 -59.65
C VAL A 136 19.98 -18.53 -59.45
N THR A 137 21.16 -18.63 -58.84
CA THR A 137 21.77 -19.92 -58.45
C THR A 137 21.32 -20.38 -57.06
N LEU A 138 21.46 -21.68 -56.78
CA LEU A 138 21.12 -22.25 -55.47
C LEU A 138 21.93 -21.60 -54.33
N GLU A 139 23.20 -21.27 -54.56
CA GLU A 139 24.07 -20.63 -53.56
C GLU A 139 23.64 -19.19 -53.24
N GLU A 140 23.15 -18.44 -54.23
CA GLU A 140 22.62 -17.08 -54.00
C GLU A 140 21.31 -17.12 -53.21
N ALA A 141 20.42 -18.05 -53.56
CA ALA A 141 19.18 -18.26 -52.83
C ALA A 141 19.43 -18.65 -51.36
N GLU A 142 20.41 -19.54 -51.10
CA GLU A 142 20.79 -19.93 -49.75
C GLU A 142 21.43 -18.79 -48.95
N LYS A 143 22.30 -17.97 -49.57
CA LYS A 143 22.89 -16.80 -48.91
C LYS A 143 21.85 -15.77 -48.49
N VAL A 144 20.89 -15.47 -49.35
CA VAL A 144 19.82 -14.51 -49.04
C VAL A 144 18.91 -15.04 -47.95
N ILE A 145 18.52 -16.32 -48.00
CA ILE A 145 17.68 -16.96 -46.97
C ILE A 145 18.42 -17.10 -45.62
N ALA A 146 19.72 -17.37 -45.63
CA ALA A 146 20.53 -17.35 -44.41
C ALA A 146 20.62 -15.94 -43.80
N SER A 147 20.70 -14.89 -44.63
CA SER A 147 20.67 -13.49 -44.19
C SER A 147 19.30 -13.08 -43.60
N LEU A 148 18.22 -13.68 -44.09
CA LEU A 148 16.85 -13.49 -43.60
C LEU A 148 16.61 -14.27 -42.31
N ARG A 149 17.16 -15.49 -42.16
CA ARG A 149 17.13 -16.25 -40.89
C ARG A 149 17.92 -15.57 -39.78
N LYS A 150 19.07 -14.94 -40.08
CA LYS A 150 19.79 -14.09 -39.11
C LYS A 150 18.97 -12.87 -38.67
N ARG A 151 18.12 -12.32 -39.54
CA ARG A 151 17.17 -11.23 -39.21
C ARG A 151 15.89 -11.73 -38.52
N GLY A 152 15.49 -12.98 -38.72
CA GLY A 152 14.30 -13.61 -38.13
C GLY A 152 14.51 -14.26 -36.77
N SER A 153 15.74 -14.27 -36.22
CA SER A 153 16.04 -14.79 -34.88
C SER A 153 15.94 -13.73 -33.77
N THR A 154 15.54 -12.50 -34.10
CA THR A 154 15.23 -11.45 -33.12
C THR A 154 13.74 -11.15 -33.17
N GLY A 155 12.99 -11.79 -32.26
CA GLY A 155 11.76 -11.26 -31.67
C GLY A 155 10.51 -11.23 -32.56
N SER A 156 9.46 -11.91 -32.07
CA SER A 156 8.13 -11.29 -32.03
C SER A 156 8.27 -9.98 -31.26
N ALA A 157 8.60 -8.91 -31.98
CA ALA A 157 8.66 -7.56 -31.45
C ALA A 157 7.23 -7.03 -31.44
N SER A 158 6.74 -6.78 -30.23
CA SER A 158 5.88 -5.63 -29.94
C SER A 158 6.23 -4.47 -30.87
N THR A 159 5.23 -3.75 -31.37
CA THR A 159 5.40 -2.45 -32.02
C THR A 159 6.19 -1.52 -31.10
N GLU A 160 7.52 -1.55 -31.19
CA GLU A 160 8.40 -0.62 -30.50
C GLU A 160 8.20 0.74 -31.17
N SER A 161 7.68 1.67 -30.37
CA SER A 161 7.55 3.06 -30.75
C SER A 161 8.91 3.59 -31.23
N PRO A 162 8.99 4.36 -32.33
CA PRO A 162 10.26 4.91 -32.84
C PRO A 162 10.94 5.88 -31.86
N ILE A 163 10.25 6.23 -30.78
CA ILE A 163 10.77 6.99 -29.64
C ILE A 163 10.94 5.99 -28.49
N LYS A 164 12.19 5.70 -28.11
CA LYS A 164 12.48 5.12 -26.80
C LYS A 164 12.15 6.21 -25.78
N PRO A 165 11.13 6.06 -24.91
CA PRO A 165 10.96 7.00 -23.82
C PRO A 165 12.28 7.05 -23.07
N ALA A 166 12.75 8.25 -22.71
CA ALA A 166 13.73 8.34 -21.64
C ALA A 166 13.18 7.52 -20.46
N ALA A 167 14.04 6.84 -19.71
CA ALA A 167 13.62 6.24 -18.44
C ALA A 167 12.75 7.28 -17.71
N GLU A 168 11.58 6.87 -17.19
CA GLU A 168 10.65 7.82 -16.55
C GLU A 168 11.47 8.72 -15.62
N ASP A 169 11.56 10.01 -15.97
CA ASP A 169 12.23 10.99 -15.15
C ASP A 169 11.18 11.53 -14.18
N PRO A 170 11.16 11.05 -12.93
CA PRO A 170 10.14 11.46 -11.96
C PRO A 170 10.24 12.96 -11.63
N SER A 171 11.30 13.67 -12.03
CA SER A 171 11.49 15.09 -11.74
C SER A 171 10.41 16.01 -12.33
N PHE A 172 9.67 15.58 -13.35
CA PHE A 172 8.62 16.39 -13.98
C PHE A 172 7.21 16.19 -13.41
N LYS A 173 7.00 15.18 -12.54
CA LYS A 173 5.71 14.89 -11.93
C LYS A 173 5.81 14.96 -10.42
N GLU A 174 5.00 15.82 -9.79
CA GLU A 174 4.96 15.96 -8.34
C GLU A 174 3.55 15.65 -7.84
N ALA A 175 3.40 14.51 -7.15
CA ALA A 175 2.21 14.13 -6.41
C ALA A 175 2.38 14.44 -4.91
N PRO A 176 1.29 14.53 -4.13
CA PRO A 176 1.39 14.60 -2.68
C PRO A 176 2.24 13.44 -2.14
N GLN A 177 3.22 13.76 -1.30
CA GLN A 177 4.08 12.80 -0.61
C GLN A 177 3.69 12.74 0.86
N PHE A 178 3.70 11.56 1.46
CA PHE A 178 3.42 11.42 2.89
C PHE A 178 4.54 12.01 3.73
N LEU A 179 4.19 12.68 4.82
CA LEU A 179 5.15 13.29 5.72
C LEU A 179 4.86 12.84 7.15
N LYS A 180 5.88 12.85 8.00
CA LYS A 180 5.70 12.58 9.43
C LYS A 180 5.15 13.83 10.11
N GLY A 181 3.88 13.77 10.54
CA GLY A 181 3.17 14.95 11.06
C GLY A 181 3.91 15.74 12.15
N SER A 182 4.53 15.05 13.12
CA SER A 182 5.26 15.69 14.22
C SER A 182 6.49 16.49 13.78
N GLU A 183 7.09 16.16 12.64
CA GLU A 183 8.21 16.93 12.07
C GLU A 183 7.72 18.19 11.34
N HIS A 184 6.42 18.28 11.08
CA HIS A 184 5.79 19.35 10.33
C HIS A 184 4.71 20.12 11.12
N GLY A 185 4.76 20.03 12.46
CA GLY A 185 3.96 20.81 13.39
C GLY A 185 2.61 20.20 13.79
N VAL A 186 2.23 19.02 13.26
CA VAL A 186 1.02 18.33 13.69
C VAL A 186 1.17 17.92 15.16
N GLY A 187 0.10 18.13 15.93
CA GLY A 187 0.10 17.98 17.38
C GLY A 187 0.46 19.26 18.12
N HIS A 188 0.93 20.33 17.46
CA HIS A 188 1.28 21.58 18.13
C HIS A 188 0.11 22.56 18.14
N MET A 189 0.09 23.46 19.13
CA MET A 189 -0.86 24.56 19.15
C MET A 189 -0.47 25.62 18.11
N VAL A 190 -1.43 26.04 17.31
CA VAL A 190 -1.33 27.17 16.41
C VAL A 190 -1.80 28.42 17.16
N ALA A 191 -0.87 29.36 17.40
CA ALA A 191 -1.16 30.62 18.04
C ALA A 191 -2.30 31.38 17.31
N ASP A 192 -3.15 32.04 18.11
CA ASP A 192 -4.30 32.80 17.62
C ASP A 192 -3.88 34.11 16.94
N LEU A 193 -3.50 34.02 15.68
CA LEU A 193 -3.09 35.16 14.87
C LEU A 193 -4.29 36.00 14.42
N THR A 194 -4.09 37.31 14.37
CA THR A 194 -5.00 38.26 13.72
C THR A 194 -4.55 38.49 12.28
N LEU A 195 -5.44 38.26 11.32
CA LEU A 195 -5.26 38.56 9.90
C LEU A 195 -6.19 39.70 9.48
N LYS A 196 -5.93 40.28 8.30
CA LYS A 196 -6.84 41.24 7.67
C LYS A 196 -7.69 40.55 6.62
N THR A 197 -9.00 40.74 6.69
CA THR A 197 -9.91 40.33 5.63
C THR A 197 -9.69 41.16 4.37
N LEU A 198 -10.20 40.69 3.22
CA LEU A 198 -10.16 41.48 1.98
C LEU A 198 -10.93 42.80 2.07
N LYS A 199 -11.82 42.95 3.07
CA LYS A 199 -12.55 44.20 3.36
C LYS A 199 -11.81 45.12 4.34
N GLY A 200 -10.60 44.74 4.78
CA GLY A 200 -9.78 45.50 5.71
C GLY A 200 -10.16 45.34 7.19
N THR A 201 -11.14 44.49 7.53
CA THR A 201 -11.47 44.17 8.92
C THR A 201 -10.50 43.16 9.49
N GLU A 202 -10.26 43.20 10.80
CA GLU A 202 -9.46 42.17 11.47
C GLU A 202 -10.28 40.89 11.70
N ILE A 203 -9.64 39.74 11.56
CA ILE A 203 -10.19 38.42 11.86
C ILE A 203 -9.14 37.60 12.61
N LYS A 204 -9.50 37.07 13.79
CA LYS A 204 -8.65 36.13 14.53
C LYS A 204 -8.96 34.70 14.13
N LEU A 205 -7.99 33.80 14.19
CA LEU A 205 -8.21 32.37 13.91
C LEU A 205 -9.30 31.80 14.83
N SER A 206 -9.26 32.11 16.12
CA SER A 206 -10.29 31.71 17.11
C SER A 206 -11.68 32.19 16.72
N SER A 207 -11.80 33.44 16.25
CA SER A 207 -13.09 34.02 15.84
C SER A 207 -13.62 33.46 14.52
N ALA A 208 -12.73 32.92 13.68
CA ALA A 208 -13.09 32.26 12.43
C ALA A 208 -13.46 30.79 12.63
N ALA A 209 -13.10 30.18 13.77
CA ALA A 209 -13.30 28.78 14.04
C ALA A 209 -14.78 28.42 14.26
N GLY A 210 -15.16 27.23 13.78
CA GLY A 210 -16.45 26.62 14.09
C GLY A 210 -16.43 25.95 15.46
N LYS A 211 -17.58 25.42 15.88
CA LYS A 211 -17.72 24.68 17.15
C LYS A 211 -16.70 23.55 17.30
N ASN A 212 -16.39 22.86 16.19
CA ASN A 212 -15.55 21.66 16.22
C ASN A 212 -14.10 21.92 15.78
N GLY A 213 -13.84 22.98 15.02
CA GLY A 213 -12.51 23.32 14.53
C GLY A 213 -12.52 24.32 13.38
N LEU A 214 -11.34 24.51 12.76
CA LEU A 214 -11.09 25.42 11.65
C LEU A 214 -10.23 24.75 10.59
N VAL A 215 -10.65 24.80 9.32
CA VAL A 215 -9.80 24.52 8.17
C VAL A 215 -9.25 25.83 7.63
N ILE A 216 -7.94 25.95 7.55
CA ILE A 216 -7.26 27.04 6.87
C ILE A 216 -6.85 26.51 5.49
N ALA A 217 -7.39 27.08 4.42
CA ALA A 217 -7.03 26.71 3.07
C ALA A 217 -6.23 27.84 2.41
N LEU A 218 -4.95 27.57 2.13
CA LEU A 218 -4.13 28.52 1.39
C LEU A 218 -4.55 28.49 -0.08
N PHE A 219 -4.50 29.65 -0.70
CA PHE A 219 -4.68 29.79 -2.14
C PHE A 219 -3.91 31.00 -2.67
N SER A 220 -3.84 31.05 -4.00
CA SER A 220 -3.41 32.22 -4.76
C SER A 220 -4.30 32.37 -5.98
N ALA A 221 -4.76 33.58 -6.25
CA ALA A 221 -5.56 33.88 -7.44
C ALA A 221 -4.80 33.63 -8.75
N SER A 222 -3.47 33.63 -8.73
CA SER A 222 -2.60 33.38 -9.89
C SER A 222 -2.08 31.94 -9.98
N CYS A 223 -2.36 31.08 -8.99
CA CYS A 223 -1.92 29.68 -9.02
C CYS A 223 -2.90 28.84 -9.85
N PRO A 224 -2.46 28.19 -10.95
CA PRO A 224 -3.34 27.34 -11.75
C PRO A 224 -3.90 26.14 -10.96
N ILE A 225 -3.14 25.60 -10.01
CA ILE A 225 -3.58 24.47 -9.20
C ILE A 225 -4.63 24.92 -8.17
N SER A 226 -4.48 26.10 -7.55
CA SER A 226 -5.53 26.68 -6.70
C SER A 226 -6.85 26.81 -7.45
N GLY A 227 -6.83 27.28 -8.71
CA GLY A 227 -8.03 27.34 -9.56
C GLY A 227 -8.64 25.96 -9.87
N LYS A 228 -7.81 24.94 -10.11
CA LYS A 228 -8.27 23.55 -10.33
C LYS A 228 -8.87 22.92 -9.06
N LEU A 229 -8.34 23.26 -7.88
CA LEU A 229 -8.83 22.78 -6.59
C LEU A 229 -10.05 23.55 -6.08
N ALA A 230 -10.27 24.78 -6.53
CA ALA A 230 -11.34 25.64 -6.02
C ALA A 230 -12.77 25.03 -6.08
N PRO A 231 -13.17 24.27 -7.13
CA PRO A 231 -14.46 23.56 -7.12
C PRO A 231 -14.57 22.51 -6.01
N GLU A 232 -13.45 21.89 -5.62
CA GLU A 232 -13.42 20.95 -4.50
C GLU A 232 -13.48 21.68 -3.16
N ILE A 233 -12.78 22.81 -3.02
CA ILE A 233 -12.90 23.68 -1.84
C ILE A 233 -14.36 24.10 -1.65
N ALA A 234 -15.03 24.59 -2.70
CA ALA A 234 -16.43 25.02 -2.63
C ALA A 234 -17.41 23.90 -2.18
N ARG A 235 -17.11 22.63 -2.50
CA ARG A 235 -17.88 21.48 -1.98
C ARG A 235 -17.57 21.26 -0.50
N LEU A 236 -16.28 21.25 -0.16
CA LEU A 236 -15.82 21.03 1.21
C LEU A 236 -16.36 22.11 2.17
N GLU A 237 -16.44 23.38 1.76
CA GLU A 237 -17.00 24.48 2.58
C GLU A 237 -18.38 24.12 3.17
N LYS A 238 -19.26 23.55 2.34
CA LYS A 238 -20.62 23.17 2.74
C LYS A 238 -20.61 21.99 3.71
N GLU A 239 -19.84 20.96 3.38
CA GLU A 239 -19.70 19.76 4.21
C GLU A 239 -19.14 20.10 5.60
N LEU A 240 -18.12 20.95 5.67
CA LEU A 240 -17.52 21.37 6.93
C LEU A 240 -18.52 22.17 7.78
N GLN A 241 -19.26 23.08 7.17
CA GLN A 241 -20.26 23.89 7.87
C GLN A 241 -21.34 23.01 8.53
N GLU A 242 -21.84 22.00 7.83
CA GLU A 242 -22.80 21.02 8.37
C GLU A 242 -22.21 20.22 9.54
N GLN A 243 -20.89 19.97 9.50
CA GLN A 243 -20.14 19.28 10.53
C GLN A 243 -19.67 20.20 11.67
N GLY A 244 -20.01 21.49 11.65
CA GLY A 244 -19.61 22.47 12.66
C GLY A 244 -18.11 22.83 12.63
N VAL A 245 -17.42 22.56 11.53
CA VAL A 245 -16.05 22.99 11.25
C VAL A 245 -16.12 24.19 10.32
N ALA A 246 -15.42 25.28 10.63
CA ALA A 246 -15.39 26.45 9.75
C ALA A 246 -14.25 26.34 8.74
N MET A 247 -14.32 27.12 7.66
CA MET A 247 -13.19 27.29 6.73
C MET A 247 -12.79 28.77 6.66
N LEU A 248 -11.49 29.03 6.60
CA LEU A 248 -10.89 30.32 6.33
C LEU A 248 -10.00 30.21 5.10
N LEU A 249 -10.31 30.98 4.06
CA LEU A 249 -9.51 31.04 2.84
C LEU A 249 -8.43 32.09 3.02
N VAL A 250 -7.16 31.71 2.87
CA VAL A 250 -6.05 32.63 3.07
C VAL A 250 -5.26 32.81 1.79
N ASN A 251 -5.25 34.04 1.29
CA ASN A 251 -4.39 34.41 0.19
C ASN A 251 -2.95 34.52 0.69
N ALA A 252 -2.13 33.52 0.34
CA ALA A 252 -0.80 33.33 0.92
C ALA A 252 0.31 34.20 0.29
N PRO A 253 0.37 34.40 -1.04
CA PRO A 253 1.44 35.22 -1.61
C PRO A 253 1.31 36.70 -1.21
N PRO A 254 2.42 37.37 -0.85
CA PRO A 254 2.41 38.80 -0.64
C PRO A 254 2.18 39.56 -1.96
N GLY A 255 1.50 40.71 -1.89
CA GLY A 255 1.42 41.67 -3.01
C GLY A 255 0.34 41.41 -4.07
N GLN A 256 -0.49 40.38 -3.94
CA GLN A 256 -1.69 40.25 -4.80
C GLN A 256 -2.73 41.33 -4.47
N LYS A 257 -3.35 41.88 -5.53
CA LYS A 257 -4.36 42.93 -5.40
C LYS A 257 -5.67 42.35 -4.88
N ALA A 258 -6.34 43.08 -3.98
CA ALA A 258 -7.58 42.64 -3.37
C ALA A 258 -8.69 42.36 -4.40
N GLU A 259 -8.70 43.09 -5.52
CA GLU A 259 -9.65 42.93 -6.62
C GLU A 259 -9.47 41.58 -7.34
N GLU A 260 -8.22 41.18 -7.61
CA GLU A 260 -7.89 39.89 -8.26
C GLU A 260 -8.30 38.72 -7.37
N VAL A 261 -8.02 38.82 -6.06
CA VAL A 261 -8.44 37.82 -5.08
C VAL A 261 -9.96 37.74 -4.99
N THR A 262 -10.65 38.88 -4.95
CA THR A 262 -12.12 38.94 -4.89
C THR A 262 -12.76 38.34 -6.15
N GLN A 263 -12.18 38.61 -7.33
CA GLN A 263 -12.64 38.03 -8.59
C GLN A 263 -12.47 36.50 -8.57
N PHE A 264 -11.32 35.99 -8.15
CA PHE A 264 -11.09 34.54 -8.02
C PHE A 264 -12.13 33.86 -7.13
N LEU A 265 -12.41 34.43 -5.94
CA LEU A 265 -13.42 33.90 -5.03
C LEU A 265 -14.82 33.88 -5.66
N THR A 266 -15.16 34.93 -6.41
CA THR A 266 -16.46 35.07 -7.09
C THR A 266 -16.62 34.04 -8.22
N ASP A 267 -15.60 33.91 -9.08
CA ASP A 267 -15.61 33.00 -10.23
C ASP A 267 -15.74 31.54 -9.79
N HIS A 268 -15.09 31.19 -8.68
CA HIS A 268 -15.15 29.84 -8.11
C HIS A 268 -16.29 29.63 -7.11
N LYS A 269 -17.12 30.66 -6.86
CA LYS A 269 -18.27 30.61 -5.93
C LYS A 269 -17.86 30.19 -4.50
N LEU A 270 -16.70 30.65 -4.07
CA LEU A 270 -16.17 30.43 -2.73
C LEU A 270 -16.81 31.44 -1.77
N VAL A 271 -17.39 30.94 -0.68
CA VAL A 271 -18.23 31.77 0.21
C VAL A 271 -17.68 31.89 1.63
N SER A 272 -16.66 31.11 1.99
CA SER A 272 -16.04 31.22 3.30
C SER A 272 -15.38 32.58 3.51
N PRO A 273 -15.25 33.03 4.78
CA PRO A 273 -14.42 34.18 5.10
C PRO A 273 -13.04 34.06 4.46
N SER A 274 -12.53 35.18 3.94
CA SER A 274 -11.22 35.24 3.32
C SER A 274 -10.35 36.33 3.94
N ALA A 275 -9.07 36.00 4.09
CA ALA A 275 -8.04 36.86 4.65
C ALA A 275 -6.78 36.88 3.77
N SER A 276 -5.96 37.91 3.97
CA SER A 276 -4.66 38.05 3.33
C SER A 276 -3.55 37.82 4.35
N ASP A 277 -2.58 36.97 4.01
CA ASP A 277 -1.33 36.77 4.75
C ASP A 277 -0.21 37.59 4.11
N ALA A 278 -0.45 38.88 3.87
CA ALA A 278 0.45 39.74 3.10
C ALA A 278 1.84 39.93 3.74
N ASP A 279 1.99 39.68 5.05
CA ASP A 279 3.26 39.71 5.76
C ASP A 279 3.87 38.31 5.98
N GLY A 280 3.20 37.26 5.50
CA GLY A 280 3.65 35.86 5.54
C GLY A 280 3.68 35.23 6.93
N ARG A 281 3.09 35.86 7.94
CA ARG A 281 3.19 35.40 9.34
C ARG A 281 2.47 34.07 9.57
N LEU A 282 1.30 33.90 8.97
CA LEU A 282 0.56 32.64 9.11
C LEU A 282 1.29 31.51 8.39
N ALA A 283 1.70 31.72 7.15
CA ALA A 283 2.44 30.76 6.36
C ALA A 283 3.76 30.34 7.05
N GLN A 284 4.48 31.29 7.66
CA GLN A 284 5.68 31.00 8.46
C GLN A 284 5.38 30.18 9.71
N GLN A 285 4.31 30.50 10.44
CA GLN A 285 3.94 29.77 11.64
C GLN A 285 3.54 28.32 11.32
N LEU A 286 2.83 28.12 10.21
CA LEU A 286 2.40 26.80 9.74
C LEU A 286 3.51 26.03 8.99
N ALA A 287 4.67 26.66 8.78
CA ALA A 287 5.73 26.15 7.90
C ALA A 287 5.17 25.70 6.54
N ALA A 288 4.31 26.54 5.97
CA ALA A 288 3.73 26.33 4.65
C ALA A 288 4.78 26.54 3.55
N THR A 289 4.67 25.73 2.51
CA THR A 289 5.61 25.60 1.40
C THR A 289 4.94 25.91 0.07
N THR A 290 3.64 25.69 -0.07
CA THR A 290 2.90 25.95 -1.32
C THR A 290 1.56 26.63 -1.10
N THR A 291 1.04 27.25 -2.17
CA THR A 291 -0.26 27.92 -2.19
C THR A 291 -1.46 26.98 -2.19
N THR A 292 -1.29 25.66 -2.09
CA THR A 292 -2.38 24.67 -2.15
C THR A 292 -2.48 23.85 -0.87
N GLU A 293 -1.65 24.16 0.13
CA GLU A 293 -1.71 23.50 1.43
C GLU A 293 -2.96 23.90 2.21
N VAL A 294 -3.53 22.90 2.86
CA VAL A 294 -4.66 23.03 3.76
C VAL A 294 -4.27 22.53 5.15
N PHE A 295 -4.78 23.17 6.20
CA PHE A 295 -4.46 22.90 7.59
C PHE A 295 -5.74 22.73 8.39
N LEU A 296 -5.83 21.67 9.20
CA LEU A 296 -6.98 21.40 10.08
C LEU A 296 -6.59 21.67 11.52
N LEU A 297 -7.27 22.61 12.17
CA LEU A 297 -7.16 22.90 13.59
C LEU A 297 -8.38 22.35 14.33
N ASP A 298 -8.17 21.69 15.46
CA ASP A 298 -9.27 21.38 16.38
C ASP A 298 -9.73 22.63 17.17
N ALA A 299 -10.82 22.51 17.93
CA ALA A 299 -11.31 23.62 18.74
C ALA A 299 -10.36 24.07 19.89
N ALA A 300 -9.27 23.32 20.16
CA ALA A 300 -8.19 23.71 21.07
C ALA A 300 -6.97 24.26 20.32
N HIS A 301 -7.15 24.63 19.06
CA HIS A 301 -6.13 25.17 18.15
C HIS A 301 -4.94 24.22 17.92
N THR A 302 -5.13 22.92 18.16
CA THR A 302 -4.11 21.90 17.84
C THR A 302 -4.15 21.63 16.35
N LEU A 303 -3.01 21.69 15.67
CA LEU A 303 -2.90 21.25 14.28
C LEU A 303 -3.08 19.73 14.21
N VAL A 304 -4.15 19.25 13.58
CA VAL A 304 -4.50 17.82 13.47
C VAL A 304 -4.07 17.24 12.12
N TYR A 305 -4.10 18.06 11.06
CA TYR A 305 -3.68 17.67 9.73
C TYR A 305 -3.08 18.85 8.95
N ARG A 306 -2.10 18.57 8.09
CA ARG A 306 -1.62 19.52 7.07
C ARG A 306 -1.28 18.86 5.74
N GLY A 307 -1.37 19.60 4.64
CA GLY A 307 -0.85 19.17 3.35
C GLY A 307 -1.86 19.30 2.22
N ALA A 308 -1.88 18.33 1.31
CA ALA A 308 -2.78 18.33 0.16
C ALA A 308 -4.25 18.16 0.56
N LEU A 309 -5.15 18.73 -0.22
CA LEU A 309 -6.59 18.51 -0.08
C LEU A 309 -6.98 17.06 -0.46
N ASN A 310 -6.46 16.61 -1.59
CA ASN A 310 -6.62 15.30 -2.21
C ASN A 310 -5.48 15.05 -3.21
N ASP A 311 -5.49 13.94 -3.94
CA ASP A 311 -4.44 13.57 -4.91
C ASP A 311 -4.85 13.77 -6.39
N GLN A 312 -5.94 14.49 -6.66
CA GLN A 312 -6.48 14.66 -8.01
C GLN A 312 -5.54 15.45 -8.93
N TYR A 313 -4.89 16.47 -8.39
CA TYR A 313 -4.00 17.36 -9.13
C TYR A 313 -2.61 17.36 -8.52
N GLY A 314 -1.61 17.33 -9.41
CA GLY A 314 -0.21 17.55 -9.05
C GLY A 314 0.51 18.33 -10.14
N LEU A 315 1.82 18.54 -9.98
CA LEU A 315 2.62 19.07 -11.09
C LEU A 315 2.81 17.95 -12.12
N GLY A 316 2.59 18.26 -13.40
CA GLY A 316 2.77 17.30 -14.49
C GLY A 316 1.69 16.22 -14.63
N TYR A 317 0.60 16.23 -13.85
CA TYR A 317 -0.52 15.30 -14.04
C TYR A 317 -1.88 15.86 -13.60
N THR A 318 -2.96 15.18 -14.00
CA THR A 318 -4.33 15.41 -13.54
C THR A 318 -5.11 14.09 -13.62
N LYS A 319 -5.87 13.78 -12.57
CA LYS A 319 -6.78 12.62 -12.52
C LYS A 319 -8.22 13.07 -12.76
N GLU A 320 -9.04 12.20 -13.34
CA GLU A 320 -10.47 12.45 -13.51
C GLU A 320 -11.15 12.66 -12.15
N LYS A 321 -10.77 11.85 -11.15
CA LYS A 321 -11.26 11.90 -9.77
C LYS A 321 -10.10 11.64 -8.79
N PRO A 322 -10.13 12.21 -7.57
CA PRO A 322 -9.20 11.82 -6.52
C PRO A 322 -9.36 10.34 -6.17
N GLN A 323 -8.26 9.71 -5.78
CA GLN A 323 -8.24 8.38 -5.17
C GLN A 323 -8.10 8.46 -3.64
N HIS A 324 -7.55 9.58 -3.13
CA HIS A 324 -7.36 9.84 -1.71
C HIS A 324 -7.97 11.19 -1.32
N HIS A 325 -8.69 11.26 -0.19
CA HIS A 325 -9.41 12.44 0.28
C HIS A 325 -8.88 12.95 1.63
N TYR A 326 -7.57 13.21 1.69
CA TYR A 326 -6.83 13.46 2.93
C TYR A 326 -7.52 14.41 3.93
N MET A 327 -7.99 15.58 3.47
CA MET A 327 -8.64 16.54 4.37
C MET A 327 -9.99 16.04 4.91
N ARG A 328 -10.81 15.38 4.09
CA ARG A 328 -12.10 14.82 4.55
C ARG A 328 -11.87 13.69 5.55
N ASP A 329 -10.89 12.84 5.26
CA ASP A 329 -10.54 11.72 6.13
C ASP A 329 -10.03 12.24 7.49
N ALA A 330 -9.20 13.29 7.48
CA ALA A 330 -8.73 13.95 8.70
C ALA A 330 -9.85 14.61 9.51
N VAL A 331 -10.77 15.32 8.86
CA VAL A 331 -11.94 15.92 9.53
C VAL A 331 -12.83 14.84 10.14
N ALA A 332 -13.11 13.78 9.39
CA ALA A 332 -13.93 12.67 9.88
C ALA A 332 -13.30 11.98 11.10
N ALA A 333 -11.97 11.77 11.10
CA ALA A 333 -11.25 11.24 12.25
C ALA A 333 -11.31 12.19 13.46
N MET A 334 -11.02 13.49 13.24
CA MET A 334 -11.07 14.50 14.30
C MET A 334 -12.45 14.58 14.96
N LEU A 335 -13.54 14.53 14.18
CA LEU A 335 -14.92 14.57 14.70
C LEU A 335 -15.28 13.32 15.53
N LYS A 336 -14.62 12.19 15.29
CA LYS A 336 -14.73 10.97 16.11
C LYS A 336 -13.84 10.99 17.36
N GLY A 337 -12.96 11.99 17.49
CA GLY A 337 -11.93 12.03 18.53
C GLY A 337 -10.77 11.05 18.28
N GLU A 338 -10.59 10.62 17.03
CA GLU A 338 -9.55 9.71 16.59
C GLU A 338 -8.44 10.50 15.86
N PRO A 339 -7.16 10.08 15.97
CA PRO A 339 -6.11 10.65 15.13
C PRO A 339 -6.33 10.26 13.64
N PRO A 340 -6.11 11.16 12.67
CA PRO A 340 -6.11 10.80 11.26
C PRO A 340 -5.06 9.73 10.95
N GLU A 341 -5.36 8.82 10.02
CA GLU A 341 -4.38 7.85 9.51
C GLU A 341 -3.22 8.55 8.79
N VAL A 342 -3.55 9.55 7.98
CA VAL A 342 -2.59 10.44 7.33
C VAL A 342 -2.67 11.79 8.02
N THR A 343 -1.62 12.15 8.74
CA THR A 343 -1.55 13.42 9.50
C THR A 343 -0.85 14.53 8.73
N ALA A 344 0.07 14.20 7.82
CA ALA A 344 0.71 15.19 6.97
C ALA A 344 1.04 14.67 5.56
N THR A 345 0.93 15.57 4.58
CA THR A 345 1.42 15.36 3.22
C THR A 345 2.10 16.62 2.67
N SER A 346 2.92 16.50 1.64
CA SER A 346 3.24 17.64 0.77
C SER A 346 2.00 17.98 -0.08
N ALA A 347 1.89 19.23 -0.52
CA ALA A 347 0.84 19.65 -1.44
C ALA A 347 1.46 20.24 -2.71
N PRO A 348 1.29 19.59 -3.87
CA PRO A 348 1.72 20.15 -5.14
C PRO A 348 1.01 21.48 -5.40
N GLY A 349 1.78 22.54 -5.64
CA GLY A 349 1.28 23.91 -5.72
C GLY A 349 2.34 24.88 -6.24
N CYS A 350 1.99 26.16 -6.34
CA CYS A 350 3.01 27.19 -6.52
C CYS A 350 3.78 27.33 -5.21
N ALA A 351 5.12 27.28 -5.28
CA ALA A 351 5.98 27.46 -4.12
C ALA A 351 5.79 28.86 -3.50
N LEU A 352 5.77 28.91 -2.17
CA LEU A 352 5.76 30.17 -1.42
C LEU A 352 7.19 30.64 -1.18
N ASP A 353 7.49 31.87 -1.60
CA ASP A 353 8.73 32.55 -1.24
C ASP A 353 8.55 33.30 0.08
N LEU A 354 8.72 32.59 1.18
CA LEU A 354 8.63 33.15 2.52
C LEU A 354 9.99 33.73 2.93
N PRO A 355 10.06 34.95 3.50
CA PRO A 355 11.31 35.48 4.00
C PRO A 355 11.87 34.56 5.08
N ALA A 356 13.19 34.42 5.13
CA ALA A 356 13.90 33.57 6.08
C ALA A 356 13.33 33.77 7.50
N GLN A 357 13.00 32.66 8.15
CA GLN A 357 12.32 32.65 9.44
C GLN A 357 13.16 33.45 10.45
N LYS A 358 12.71 34.67 10.77
CA LYS A 358 13.30 35.40 11.89
C LYS A 358 13.05 34.55 13.12
N ALA A 359 14.08 34.35 13.95
CA ALA A 359 13.95 33.64 15.21
C ALA A 359 12.74 34.20 15.96
N VAL A 360 11.64 33.43 15.98
CA VAL A 360 10.46 33.79 16.75
C VAL A 360 10.93 33.79 18.21
N ALA A 361 10.54 34.81 18.97
CA ALA A 361 10.80 34.82 20.41
C ALA A 361 10.35 33.47 20.97
N THR A 362 11.28 32.70 21.53
CA THR A 362 11.02 31.38 22.11
C THR A 362 9.93 31.55 23.16
N MET A 363 8.70 31.17 22.81
CA MET A 363 7.62 31.12 23.79
C MET A 363 8.00 30.09 24.85
N THR A 364 7.77 30.42 26.11
CA THR A 364 8.05 29.50 27.20
C THR A 364 7.19 28.25 27.04
N VAL A 365 7.83 27.11 26.84
CA VAL A 365 7.19 25.80 26.79
C VAL A 365 6.49 25.56 28.13
N THR A 366 5.19 25.25 28.09
CA THR A 366 4.43 24.91 29.31
C THR A 366 3.73 23.57 29.17
N TYR A 367 3.27 23.02 30.30
CA TYR A 367 2.57 21.74 30.29
C TYR A 367 1.31 21.77 29.43
N HIS A 368 0.36 22.66 29.74
CA HIS A 368 -0.93 22.67 29.06
C HIS A 368 -0.81 23.04 27.58
N ARG A 369 0.13 23.92 27.22
CA ARG A 369 0.25 24.42 25.85
C ARG A 369 1.05 23.48 24.94
N GLU A 370 2.20 22.96 25.36
CA GLU A 370 3.07 22.14 24.51
C GLU A 370 3.20 20.69 24.99
N ILE A 371 3.56 20.46 26.26
CA ILE A 371 3.95 19.12 26.72
C ILE A 371 2.79 18.13 26.73
N ALA A 372 1.60 18.56 27.17
CA ALA A 372 0.42 17.70 27.19
C ALA A 372 0.05 17.22 25.77
N ARG A 373 0.23 18.08 24.75
CA ARG A 373 0.01 17.74 23.34
C ARG A 373 1.01 16.71 22.85
N LEU A 374 2.30 16.96 23.09
CA LEU A 374 3.38 16.05 22.74
C LEU A 374 3.17 14.67 23.38
N LEU A 375 2.84 14.63 24.67
CA LEU A 375 2.58 13.38 25.38
C LEU A 375 1.33 12.69 24.82
N GLN A 376 0.26 13.42 24.52
CA GLN A 376 -0.94 12.83 23.91
C GLN A 376 -0.68 12.19 22.54
N ALA A 377 0.16 12.83 21.73
CA ALA A 377 0.53 12.35 20.41
C ALA A 377 1.44 11.11 20.45
N ASN A 378 2.41 11.07 21.38
CA ASN A 378 3.51 10.10 21.32
C ASN A 378 3.57 9.09 22.49
N CYS A 379 2.89 9.37 23.61
CA CYS A 379 3.04 8.58 24.85
C CYS A 379 1.72 8.04 25.40
N VAL A 380 0.65 8.84 25.38
CA VAL A 380 -0.62 8.54 26.08
C VAL A 380 -1.39 7.40 25.42
N GLU A 381 -1.09 7.00 24.18
CA GLU A 381 -1.65 5.77 23.61
C GLU A 381 -1.35 4.53 24.46
N CYS A 382 -0.16 4.47 25.04
CA CYS A 382 0.23 3.39 25.97
C CYS A 382 0.11 3.84 27.43
N HIS A 383 0.51 5.08 27.73
CA HIS A 383 0.55 5.65 29.07
C HIS A 383 -0.74 6.38 29.44
N HIS A 384 -1.83 5.64 29.50
CA HIS A 384 -3.11 6.09 30.05
C HIS A 384 -3.67 5.04 31.01
N LYS A 385 -4.71 5.40 31.77
CA LYS A 385 -5.38 4.43 32.64
C LYS A 385 -5.95 3.26 31.83
N GLY A 386 -5.52 2.04 32.13
CA GLY A 386 -5.93 0.82 31.43
C GLY A 386 -5.13 0.50 30.15
N GLY A 387 -4.18 1.36 29.78
CA GLY A 387 -3.23 1.12 28.70
C GLY A 387 -2.15 0.10 29.09
N VAL A 388 -1.26 -0.21 28.15
CA VAL A 388 -0.15 -1.17 28.36
C VAL A 388 1.05 -0.56 29.09
N GLY A 389 1.09 0.76 29.22
CA GLY A 389 2.12 1.45 29.99
C GLY A 389 1.99 1.20 31.50
N PRO A 390 3.10 1.15 32.25
CA PRO A 390 3.07 0.85 33.68
C PRO A 390 2.42 1.95 34.54
N PHE A 391 2.26 3.15 34.00
CA PHE A 391 1.65 4.31 34.64
C PHE A 391 1.07 5.27 33.58
N ALA A 392 0.16 6.12 34.00
CA ALA A 392 -0.47 7.12 33.14
C ALA A 392 0.40 8.39 33.00
N LEU A 393 0.28 9.08 31.86
CA LEU A 393 0.95 10.35 31.56
C LEU A 393 -0.03 11.39 30.98
N ASP A 394 -1.32 11.23 31.30
CA ASP A 394 -2.44 12.05 30.81
C ASP A 394 -2.79 13.23 31.73
N SER A 395 -2.00 13.48 32.78
CA SER A 395 -2.15 14.60 33.72
C SER A 395 -0.80 15.20 34.13
N TYR A 396 -0.81 16.48 34.54
CA TYR A 396 0.40 17.18 34.98
C TYR A 396 1.05 16.45 36.16
N GLU A 397 0.22 16.09 37.15
CA GLU A 397 0.65 15.47 38.38
C GLU A 397 1.35 14.12 38.12
N ALA A 398 0.81 13.29 37.23
CA ALA A 398 1.43 12.02 36.84
C ALA A 398 2.76 12.22 36.08
N VAL A 399 2.84 13.23 35.22
CA VAL A 399 4.09 13.58 34.51
C VAL A 399 5.16 14.05 35.48
N ILE A 400 4.80 14.85 36.49
CA ILE A 400 5.74 15.31 37.52
C ILE A 400 6.23 14.16 38.40
N GLU A 401 5.33 13.27 38.82
CA GLU A 401 5.67 12.07 39.60
C GLU A 401 6.73 11.21 38.90
N HIS A 402 6.64 11.10 37.57
CA HIS A 402 7.53 10.26 36.77
C HIS A 402 8.61 11.04 36.00
N ALA A 403 8.77 12.34 36.24
CA ALA A 403 9.63 13.24 35.45
C ALA A 403 11.07 12.74 35.26
N GLY A 404 11.68 12.22 36.33
CA GLY A 404 13.05 11.69 36.27
C GLY A 404 13.16 10.45 35.38
N MET A 405 12.14 9.58 35.38
CA MET A 405 12.11 8.39 34.56
C MET A 405 11.81 8.73 33.09
N ILE A 406 10.88 9.64 32.84
CA ILE A 406 10.59 10.17 31.50
C ILE A 406 11.88 10.71 30.89
N ARG A 407 12.59 11.61 31.61
CA ARG A 407 13.86 12.18 31.16
C ARG A 407 14.87 11.10 30.80
N LYS A 408 15.13 10.15 31.71
CA LYS A 408 16.10 9.06 31.50
C LYS A 408 15.76 8.23 30.25
N GLN A 409 14.49 7.92 30.03
CA GLN A 409 14.04 7.09 28.90
C GLN A 409 14.12 7.82 27.55
N VAL A 410 13.75 9.10 27.54
CA VAL A 410 13.82 9.96 26.35
C VAL A 410 15.27 10.31 26.00
N GLU A 411 16.12 10.57 27.00
CA GLU A 411 17.55 10.85 26.80
C GLU A 411 18.26 9.68 26.11
N ARG A 412 18.00 8.45 26.56
CA ARG A 412 18.60 7.24 25.98
C ARG A 412 17.94 6.78 24.66
N GLY A 413 16.87 7.44 24.22
CA GLY A 413 16.13 7.09 23.01
C GLY A 413 15.35 5.77 23.09
N ALA A 414 14.97 5.35 24.30
CA ALA A 414 14.17 4.14 24.50
C ALA A 414 12.66 4.42 24.55
N MET A 415 12.27 5.66 24.81
CA MET A 415 10.88 6.10 24.78
C MET A 415 10.73 7.40 23.97
N PRO A 416 9.63 7.54 23.21
CA PRO A 416 8.71 6.46 22.82
C PRO A 416 9.44 5.39 21.97
N PRO A 417 9.04 4.11 22.03
CA PRO A 417 9.82 3.03 21.44
C PRO A 417 9.71 3.08 19.91
N TRP A 418 10.85 3.37 19.29
CA TRP A 418 11.02 3.39 17.84
C TRP A 418 12.50 3.22 17.51
N PHE A 419 12.84 2.14 16.81
CA PHE A 419 14.25 1.75 16.61
C PHE A 419 14.63 1.62 15.15
N ALA A 420 13.74 1.98 14.23
CA ALA A 420 14.06 2.05 12.81
C ALA A 420 14.99 3.24 12.52
N ALA A 421 16.06 2.99 11.78
CA ALA A 421 16.89 4.05 11.20
C ALA A 421 16.20 4.67 9.97
N PRO A 422 16.49 5.94 9.65
CA PRO A 422 16.10 6.53 8.37
C PRO A 422 16.59 5.69 7.19
N LEU A 423 15.74 5.52 6.18
CA LEU A 423 16.11 4.79 4.97
C LEU A 423 16.80 5.72 3.96
N GLU A 424 17.84 5.21 3.31
CA GLU A 424 18.59 5.96 2.30
C GLU A 424 17.70 6.36 1.12
N GLY A 425 17.81 7.62 0.67
CA GLY A 425 17.05 8.16 -0.45
C GLY A 425 15.63 8.63 -0.12
N LEU A 426 15.16 8.45 1.12
CA LEU A 426 13.91 9.03 1.60
C LEU A 426 14.16 10.30 2.39
N THR A 427 13.38 11.34 2.11
CA THR A 427 13.39 12.61 2.84
C THR A 427 12.46 12.60 4.06
N HIS A 428 11.61 11.57 4.19
CA HIS A 428 10.58 11.45 5.22
C HIS A 428 10.43 9.98 5.66
N SER A 429 9.85 9.80 6.86
CA SER A 429 9.51 8.48 7.39
C SER A 429 8.46 7.80 6.50
N PRO A 430 8.72 6.57 5.97
CA PRO A 430 7.73 5.84 5.18
C PRO A 430 6.69 5.12 6.04
N TRP A 431 6.76 5.28 7.36
CA TRP A 431 6.00 4.49 8.32
C TRP A 431 4.79 5.25 8.85
N SER A 432 3.61 4.65 8.82
CA SER A 432 2.37 5.26 9.32
C SER A 432 2.27 5.24 10.84
N ASN A 433 2.99 4.33 11.49
CA ASN A 433 2.98 4.14 12.94
C ASN A 433 4.27 4.62 13.63
N ASP A 434 5.04 5.51 12.98
CA ASP A 434 6.23 6.13 13.56
C ASP A 434 5.85 7.08 14.70
N ARG A 435 6.12 6.62 15.93
CA ARG A 435 5.87 7.36 17.16
C ARG A 435 7.08 8.12 17.69
N SER A 436 8.19 8.15 16.95
CA SER A 436 9.41 8.81 17.43
C SER A 436 9.19 10.33 17.56
N LEU A 437 9.74 10.90 18.63
CA LEU A 437 9.72 12.35 18.84
C LEU A 437 10.51 13.04 17.73
N SER A 438 10.00 14.17 17.26
CA SER A 438 10.80 15.09 16.45
C SER A 438 11.95 15.66 17.29
N GLU A 439 13.00 16.16 16.64
CA GLU A 439 14.12 16.81 17.35
C GLU A 439 13.63 17.99 18.20
N ARG A 440 12.65 18.75 17.69
CA ARG A 440 11.99 19.83 18.42
C ARG A 440 11.26 19.32 19.65
N ASP A 441 10.39 18.32 19.49
CA ASP A 441 9.60 17.77 20.60
C ASP A 441 10.49 17.21 21.71
N ARG A 442 11.53 16.47 21.31
CA ARG A 442 12.52 15.94 22.25
C ARG A 442 13.22 17.06 23.01
N ALA A 443 13.63 18.12 22.32
CA ALA A 443 14.27 19.28 22.94
C ALA A 443 13.32 20.00 23.91
N ASP A 444 12.09 20.30 23.48
CA ASP A 444 11.07 20.99 24.27
C ASP A 444 10.72 20.20 25.53
N LEU A 445 10.52 18.88 25.43
CA LEU A 445 10.23 18.01 26.57
C LEU A 445 11.40 17.96 27.57
N LEU A 446 12.63 17.75 27.09
CA LEU A 446 13.80 17.65 27.97
C LEU A 446 14.14 18.99 28.64
N ALA A 447 13.99 20.10 27.91
CA ALA A 447 14.17 21.45 28.44
C ALA A 447 13.14 21.74 29.53
N TRP A 448 11.85 21.48 29.27
CA TRP A 448 10.79 21.68 30.25
C TRP A 448 10.95 20.78 31.49
N LEU A 449 11.30 19.49 31.32
CA LEU A 449 11.58 18.58 32.44
C LEU A 449 12.73 19.06 33.32
N SER A 450 13.66 19.83 32.76
CA SER A 450 14.84 20.38 33.43
C SER A 450 14.64 21.80 33.96
N SER A 451 13.50 22.43 33.68
CA SER A 451 13.12 23.75 34.22
C SER A 451 12.34 23.63 35.52
N ASP A 452 11.71 24.74 35.92
CA ASP A 452 10.64 24.82 36.92
C ASP A 452 9.35 24.05 36.55
N ARG A 453 9.28 23.45 35.36
CA ARG A 453 8.14 22.65 34.85
C ARG A 453 6.83 23.44 34.88
N ALA A 454 6.89 24.65 34.33
CA ALA A 454 5.76 25.57 34.24
C ALA A 454 4.48 24.86 33.74
N LYS A 455 3.39 24.96 34.51
CA LYS A 455 2.11 24.30 34.21
C LYS A 455 1.37 24.96 33.03
N GLY A 456 1.48 26.28 32.90
CA GLY A 456 0.77 27.06 31.88
C GLY A 456 -0.72 27.23 32.18
N ASP A 457 -1.45 27.85 31.26
CA ASP A 457 -2.90 28.04 31.36
C ASP A 457 -3.65 26.77 30.94
N VAL A 458 -4.61 26.33 31.75
CA VAL A 458 -5.46 25.17 31.43
C VAL A 458 -6.33 25.42 30.19
N ALA A 459 -6.63 26.67 29.84
CA ALA A 459 -7.36 27.02 28.62
C ALA A 459 -6.57 26.67 27.35
N ASP A 460 -5.25 26.60 27.44
CA ASP A 460 -4.38 26.18 26.35
C ASP A 460 -4.29 24.65 26.24
N ALA A 461 -4.90 23.85 27.13
CA ALA A 461 -4.80 22.40 27.12
C ALA A 461 -5.38 21.76 25.84
N PRO A 462 -4.77 20.68 25.31
CA PRO A 462 -5.40 19.94 24.22
C PRO A 462 -6.68 19.24 24.68
N LYS A 463 -7.55 18.93 23.73
CA LYS A 463 -8.70 18.07 23.99
C LYS A 463 -8.22 16.71 24.52
N PRO A 464 -8.69 16.23 25.69
CA PRO A 464 -8.31 14.92 26.19
C PRO A 464 -8.68 13.82 25.20
N ARG A 465 -7.76 12.88 24.98
CA ARG A 465 -8.05 11.65 24.22
C ARG A 465 -9.03 10.79 25.00
N VAL A 466 -10.00 10.22 24.30
CA VAL A 466 -10.96 9.27 24.86
C VAL A 466 -10.60 7.89 24.33
N PHE A 467 -10.32 6.96 25.25
CA PHE A 467 -10.07 5.57 24.92
C PHE A 467 -11.33 4.74 25.16
N PRO A 468 -11.73 3.87 24.23
CA PRO A 468 -12.84 2.95 24.46
C PRO A 468 -12.61 2.09 25.72
N SER A 469 -13.68 1.81 26.45
CA SER A 469 -13.59 1.09 27.73
C SER A 469 -13.24 -0.39 27.58
N GLU A 470 -13.48 -0.98 26.40
CA GLU A 470 -13.20 -2.40 26.15
C GLU A 470 -12.45 -2.62 24.82
N TRP A 471 -13.12 -2.41 23.67
CA TRP A 471 -12.58 -2.68 22.34
C TRP A 471 -12.24 -1.38 21.61
N SER A 472 -11.00 -1.25 21.17
CA SER A 472 -10.51 -0.12 20.39
C SER A 472 -10.71 -0.28 18.89
N ILE A 473 -11.22 -1.42 18.42
CA ILE A 473 -11.69 -1.65 17.04
C ILE A 473 -13.18 -1.35 16.84
N GLY A 474 -13.85 -0.82 17.87
CA GLY A 474 -15.32 -0.75 17.92
C GLY A 474 -15.94 -2.07 18.35
N LYS A 475 -17.27 -2.20 18.25
CA LYS A 475 -17.98 -3.42 18.65
C LYS A 475 -17.57 -4.60 17.75
N PRO A 476 -16.98 -5.68 18.30
CA PRO A 476 -16.66 -6.87 17.50
C PRO A 476 -17.92 -7.56 16.97
N ASP A 477 -17.81 -8.12 15.77
CA ASP A 477 -18.84 -8.99 15.17
C ASP A 477 -18.82 -10.39 15.79
N ALA A 478 -17.65 -10.83 16.25
CA ALA A 478 -17.47 -12.06 17.01
C ALA A 478 -16.32 -11.93 18.02
N ILE A 479 -16.36 -12.74 19.07
CA ILE A 479 -15.31 -12.83 20.10
C ILE A 479 -14.88 -14.28 20.24
N ILE A 480 -13.59 -14.53 20.09
CA ILE A 480 -12.95 -15.81 20.41
C ILE A 480 -12.34 -15.68 21.80
N ALA A 481 -12.82 -16.45 22.77
CA ALA A 481 -12.40 -16.35 24.16
C ALA A 481 -11.86 -17.68 24.70
N ALA A 482 -10.79 -17.59 25.49
CA ALA A 482 -10.30 -18.70 26.28
C ALA A 482 -11.34 -19.11 27.34
N ALA A 483 -11.56 -20.41 27.51
CA ALA A 483 -12.55 -20.92 28.45
C ALA A 483 -12.10 -20.87 29.92
N LYS A 484 -10.78 -20.87 30.18
CA LYS A 484 -10.22 -20.92 31.53
C LYS A 484 -9.15 -19.83 31.70
N PRO A 485 -9.09 -19.19 32.88
CA PRO A 485 -8.00 -18.29 33.21
C PRO A 485 -6.68 -19.06 33.36
N ILE A 486 -5.58 -18.38 33.06
CA ILE A 486 -4.21 -18.83 33.34
C ILE A 486 -3.75 -18.09 34.60
N SER A 487 -3.16 -18.81 35.55
CA SER A 487 -2.55 -18.22 36.74
C SER A 487 -1.08 -17.89 36.46
N ILE A 488 -0.70 -16.64 36.73
CA ILE A 488 0.65 -16.11 36.55
C ILE A 488 1.30 -15.93 37.92
N LYS A 489 2.54 -16.40 38.05
CA LYS A 489 3.34 -16.27 39.27
C LYS A 489 3.73 -14.82 39.52
N ALA A 490 4.00 -14.49 40.79
CA ALA A 490 4.51 -13.16 41.15
C ALA A 490 5.97 -12.93 40.73
N GLU A 491 6.80 -13.96 40.69
CA GLU A 491 8.25 -13.85 40.50
C GLU A 491 8.79 -14.85 39.46
N GLY A 492 10.02 -14.59 38.99
CA GLY A 492 10.75 -15.45 38.06
C GLY A 492 10.24 -15.34 36.62
N THR A 493 10.28 -16.45 35.90
CA THR A 493 9.83 -16.57 34.51
C THR A 493 8.66 -17.54 34.39
N MET A 494 7.90 -17.42 33.31
CA MET A 494 6.82 -18.34 32.95
C MET A 494 7.19 -19.04 31.64
N PRO A 495 7.01 -20.37 31.53
CA PRO A 495 7.06 -21.01 30.23
C PRO A 495 5.91 -20.47 29.37
N TYR A 496 6.12 -20.45 28.05
CA TYR A 496 5.06 -20.16 27.09
C TYR A 496 3.80 -20.96 27.38
N GLN A 497 2.66 -20.29 27.32
CA GLN A 497 1.35 -20.91 27.49
C GLN A 497 0.67 -21.04 26.14
N HIS A 498 -0.03 -22.14 25.92
CA HIS A 498 -0.80 -22.38 24.69
C HIS A 498 -2.26 -22.58 25.04
N VAL A 499 -3.12 -21.75 24.44
CA VAL A 499 -4.57 -21.85 24.57
C VAL A 499 -5.18 -22.08 23.20
N THR A 500 -6.00 -23.11 23.05
CA THR A 500 -6.68 -23.41 21.80
C THR A 500 -8.19 -23.24 21.94
N VAL A 501 -8.81 -22.56 20.97
CA VAL A 501 -10.26 -22.34 20.91
C VAL A 501 -10.76 -22.78 19.54
N THR A 502 -11.71 -23.71 19.50
CA THR A 502 -12.37 -24.12 18.26
C THR A 502 -13.56 -23.20 17.99
N THR A 503 -13.61 -22.63 16.79
CA THR A 503 -14.72 -21.78 16.35
C THR A 503 -15.89 -22.64 15.83
N ASP A 504 -17.10 -22.08 15.86
CA ASP A 504 -18.34 -22.72 15.41
C ASP A 504 -18.92 -22.10 14.14
N PHE A 505 -18.13 -21.26 13.44
CA PHE A 505 -18.56 -20.64 12.19
C PHE A 505 -18.86 -21.70 11.12
N PRO A 506 -20.07 -21.70 10.51
CA PRO A 506 -20.47 -22.71 9.54
C PRO A 506 -19.79 -22.56 8.18
N GLU A 507 -19.26 -21.37 7.89
CA GLU A 507 -18.61 -20.99 6.64
C GLU A 507 -17.38 -20.13 6.93
N ASP A 508 -16.52 -19.97 5.94
CA ASP A 508 -15.35 -19.11 6.02
C ASP A 508 -15.76 -17.65 6.33
N ARG A 509 -14.97 -17.00 7.17
CA ARG A 509 -15.16 -15.59 7.51
C ARG A 509 -14.00 -14.76 6.97
N TRP A 510 -14.33 -13.65 6.32
CA TRP A 510 -13.36 -12.64 5.92
C TRP A 510 -13.19 -11.63 7.04
N VAL A 511 -12.06 -11.67 7.71
CA VAL A 511 -11.74 -10.81 8.85
C VAL A 511 -11.02 -9.56 8.35
N ARG A 512 -11.68 -8.40 8.41
CA ARG A 512 -11.10 -7.10 8.08
C ARG A 512 -10.40 -6.43 9.27
N GLY A 513 -10.54 -6.97 10.48
CA GLY A 513 -9.80 -6.48 11.62
C GLY A 513 -9.90 -7.37 12.84
N TYR A 514 -8.92 -7.28 13.73
CA TYR A 514 -8.87 -8.00 14.99
C TYR A 514 -8.29 -7.14 16.11
N GLU A 515 -8.59 -7.49 17.35
CA GLU A 515 -7.95 -6.96 18.55
C GLU A 515 -7.80 -8.09 19.56
N ILE A 516 -6.60 -8.24 20.12
CA ILE A 516 -6.34 -9.21 21.18
C ILE A 516 -6.36 -8.47 22.51
N LEU A 517 -7.17 -8.96 23.44
CA LEU A 517 -7.50 -8.30 24.69
C LEU A 517 -7.28 -9.24 25.88
N PRO A 518 -6.10 -9.20 26.51
CA PRO A 518 -5.88 -9.82 27.81
C PRO A 518 -6.68 -9.16 28.92
N SER A 519 -7.07 -9.93 29.93
CA SER A 519 -7.66 -9.37 31.15
C SER A 519 -6.60 -8.81 32.10
N ALA A 520 -5.37 -9.35 32.06
CA ALA A 520 -4.22 -8.84 32.81
C ALA A 520 -3.11 -8.38 31.86
N ARG A 521 -3.33 -7.24 31.18
CA ARG A 521 -2.41 -6.69 30.17
C ARG A 521 -1.01 -6.45 30.73
N GLU A 522 -0.90 -6.11 32.01
CA GLU A 522 0.32 -5.78 32.72
C GLU A 522 1.32 -6.95 32.88
N VAL A 523 0.90 -8.18 32.57
CA VAL A 523 1.79 -9.36 32.59
C VAL A 523 1.93 -10.03 31.22
N VAL A 524 1.21 -9.59 30.19
CA VAL A 524 1.30 -10.18 28.84
C VAL A 524 2.35 -9.43 28.02
N HIS A 525 3.43 -10.13 27.68
CA HIS A 525 4.50 -9.56 26.88
C HIS A 525 4.25 -9.68 25.37
N HIS A 526 3.75 -10.81 24.89
CA HIS A 526 3.22 -10.93 23.53
C HIS A 526 2.29 -12.13 23.37
N VAL A 527 1.46 -12.10 22.33
CA VAL A 527 0.63 -13.23 21.89
C VAL A 527 0.81 -13.45 20.40
N ILE A 528 1.06 -14.68 20.00
CA ILE A 528 1.07 -15.09 18.60
C ILE A 528 -0.14 -16.00 18.36
N VAL A 529 -0.93 -15.67 17.35
CA VAL A 529 -2.13 -16.42 16.99
C VAL A 529 -1.91 -17.18 15.70
N SER A 530 -2.13 -18.49 15.75
CA SER A 530 -2.17 -19.37 14.58
C SER A 530 -3.59 -19.89 14.37
N VAL A 531 -3.98 -20.06 13.11
CA VAL A 531 -5.30 -20.57 12.71
C VAL A 531 -5.11 -21.86 11.93
N PHE A 532 -5.80 -22.91 12.36
CA PHE A 532 -5.74 -24.24 11.75
C PHE A 532 -7.12 -24.63 11.22
N GLU A 533 -7.16 -25.23 10.02
CA GLU A 533 -8.41 -25.74 9.47
C GLU A 533 -9.00 -26.86 10.34
N LYS A 534 -10.33 -27.02 10.27
CA LYS A 534 -11.06 -28.05 11.02
C LYS A 534 -10.46 -29.43 10.76
N GLY A 535 -10.10 -30.14 11.83
CA GLY A 535 -9.52 -31.49 11.76
C GLY A 535 -8.02 -31.53 11.49
N SER A 536 -7.36 -30.39 11.24
CA SER A 536 -5.90 -30.33 11.16
C SER A 536 -5.27 -30.57 12.52
N LYS A 537 -4.09 -31.21 12.54
CA LYS A 537 -3.31 -31.33 13.78
C LYS A 537 -2.83 -29.94 14.20
N VAL A 538 -3.24 -29.49 15.37
CA VAL A 538 -2.64 -28.31 16.02
C VAL A 538 -1.21 -28.68 16.38
N ARG A 539 -0.24 -28.13 15.64
CA ARG A 539 1.17 -28.31 15.96
C ARG A 539 1.50 -27.40 17.14
N GLY A 540 1.38 -27.92 18.36
CA GLY A 540 1.94 -27.26 19.54
C GLY A 540 3.45 -27.26 19.46
N GLY A 541 4.06 -26.11 19.15
CA GLY A 541 5.51 -25.89 19.30
C GLY A 541 6.43 -26.34 18.15
N GLY A 542 5.94 -26.58 16.93
CA GLY A 542 6.79 -27.07 15.82
C GLY A 542 7.42 -25.99 14.93
N ASP A 543 6.67 -24.95 14.57
CA ASP A 543 7.08 -23.92 13.59
C ASP A 543 6.72 -22.50 14.10
N GLU A 544 6.82 -22.28 15.41
CA GLU A 544 6.53 -21.09 16.26
C GLU A 544 6.48 -19.71 15.60
N GLY A 545 5.54 -19.50 14.69
CA GLY A 545 5.57 -18.33 13.84
C GLY A 545 6.77 -18.28 12.89
N ALA A 546 7.65 -19.29 12.82
CA ALA A 546 8.81 -19.30 11.93
C ALA A 546 8.41 -19.15 10.44
N GLU A 547 7.21 -19.62 10.09
CA GLU A 547 6.60 -19.48 8.77
C GLU A 547 5.62 -18.30 8.65
N GLY A 548 5.26 -17.65 9.76
CA GLY A 548 4.28 -16.56 9.83
C GLY A 548 3.23 -16.74 10.94
N TYR A 549 2.43 -15.70 11.17
CA TYR A 549 1.32 -15.72 12.13
C TYR A 549 0.02 -15.19 11.50
N TRP A 550 -1.12 -15.52 12.10
CA TRP A 550 -2.41 -15.00 11.65
C TRP A 550 -2.75 -13.65 12.30
N ALA A 551 -2.53 -13.52 13.62
CA ALA A 551 -2.61 -12.27 14.38
C ALA A 551 -1.50 -12.23 15.44
N ALA A 552 -1.15 -11.01 15.89
CA ALA A 552 -0.15 -10.81 16.93
C ALA A 552 -0.60 -9.72 17.91
N TYR A 553 -0.18 -9.87 19.16
CA TYR A 553 -0.24 -8.86 20.21
C TYR A 553 1.18 -8.60 20.68
N VAL A 554 1.63 -7.36 20.62
CA VAL A 554 2.88 -6.89 21.22
C VAL A 554 2.65 -5.50 21.82
N PRO A 555 3.43 -5.07 22.83
CA PRO A 555 3.40 -3.71 23.32
C PRO A 555 3.53 -2.71 22.16
N GLY A 556 2.54 -1.82 22.01
CA GLY A 556 2.46 -0.85 20.91
C GLY A 556 1.78 -1.35 19.63
N ASN A 557 1.36 -2.61 19.55
CA ASN A 557 0.52 -3.14 18.48
C ASN A 557 -0.38 -4.29 19.00
N THR A 558 -1.60 -3.94 19.39
CA THR A 558 -2.58 -4.88 20.00
C THR A 558 -3.73 -5.24 19.07
N LYS A 559 -3.82 -4.58 17.91
CA LYS A 559 -4.94 -4.66 16.96
C LYS A 559 -4.48 -4.41 15.54
N GLN A 560 -5.25 -4.89 14.58
CA GLN A 560 -5.12 -4.49 13.18
C GLN A 560 -6.50 -4.27 12.58
N VAL A 561 -6.69 -3.17 11.85
CA VAL A 561 -7.89 -2.94 11.04
C VAL A 561 -7.43 -2.61 9.63
N TYR A 562 -7.91 -3.36 8.64
CA TYR A 562 -7.57 -3.18 7.24
C TYR A 562 -8.60 -2.31 6.52
N PRO A 563 -8.19 -1.60 5.45
CA PRO A 563 -9.11 -0.88 4.59
C PRO A 563 -10.17 -1.78 3.95
N GLU A 564 -11.25 -1.18 3.47
CA GLU A 564 -12.28 -1.92 2.74
C GLU A 564 -11.69 -2.66 1.52
N GLY A 565 -12.11 -3.91 1.32
CA GLY A 565 -11.59 -4.77 0.27
C GLY A 565 -10.35 -5.58 0.68
N PHE A 566 -9.80 -5.41 1.88
CA PHE A 566 -8.71 -6.22 2.41
C PHE A 566 -9.20 -7.05 3.60
N ALA A 567 -8.87 -8.34 3.62
CA ALA A 567 -9.20 -9.20 4.75
C ALA A 567 -8.27 -10.41 4.87
N ARG A 568 -8.26 -11.02 6.05
CA ARG A 568 -7.69 -12.36 6.28
C ARG A 568 -8.80 -13.40 6.21
N ARG A 569 -8.48 -14.60 5.71
CA ARG A 569 -9.39 -15.75 5.77
C ARG A 569 -9.35 -16.36 7.18
N LEU A 570 -10.52 -16.60 7.75
CA LEU A 570 -10.71 -17.47 8.91
C LEU A 570 -11.57 -18.67 8.46
N PRO A 571 -11.01 -19.88 8.37
CA PRO A 571 -11.73 -21.05 7.88
C PRO A 571 -12.94 -21.42 8.75
N ALA A 572 -13.96 -22.01 8.14
CA ALA A 572 -15.11 -22.58 8.83
C ALA A 572 -14.67 -23.61 9.90
N GLY A 573 -15.19 -23.48 11.12
CA GLY A 573 -14.84 -24.38 12.23
C GLY A 573 -13.35 -24.45 12.59
N ALA A 574 -12.57 -23.40 12.26
CA ALA A 574 -11.14 -23.36 12.52
C ALA A 574 -10.80 -23.48 14.01
N THR A 575 -9.63 -24.05 14.30
CA THR A 575 -9.03 -24.01 15.63
C THR A 575 -8.03 -22.86 15.71
N VAL A 576 -8.25 -21.94 16.64
CA VAL A 576 -7.39 -20.78 16.90
C VAL A 576 -6.49 -21.09 18.10
N SER A 577 -5.19 -21.01 17.90
CA SER A 577 -4.17 -21.25 18.94
C SER A 577 -3.51 -19.94 19.32
N PHE A 578 -3.58 -19.58 20.60
CA PHE A 578 -2.88 -18.47 21.22
C PHE A 578 -1.60 -19.01 21.89
N GLN A 579 -0.43 -18.58 21.42
CA GLN A 579 0.84 -18.76 22.11
C GLN A 579 1.13 -17.48 22.89
N ILE A 580 1.22 -17.57 24.21
CA ILE A 580 1.26 -16.42 25.11
C ILE A 580 2.57 -16.42 25.89
N HIS A 581 3.26 -15.29 25.87
CA HIS A 581 4.43 -15.05 26.70
C HIS A 581 4.07 -14.10 27.85
N TYR A 582 4.24 -14.57 29.08
CA TYR A 582 3.98 -13.81 30.30
C TYR A 582 5.27 -13.34 30.97
N THR A 583 5.26 -12.11 31.46
CA THR A 583 6.32 -11.56 32.33
C THR A 583 5.74 -11.28 33.72
N PRO A 584 6.08 -12.08 34.75
CA PRO A 584 5.73 -11.80 36.14
C PRO A 584 6.10 -10.39 36.58
N ASN A 585 5.21 -9.73 37.34
CA ASN A 585 5.35 -8.32 37.72
C ASN A 585 5.32 -8.07 39.25
N GLY A 586 5.56 -9.12 40.05
CA GLY A 586 5.55 -9.03 41.52
C GLY A 586 4.20 -9.38 42.16
N LYS A 587 3.16 -9.70 41.38
CA LYS A 587 1.84 -10.11 41.90
C LYS A 587 1.38 -11.41 41.24
N VAL A 588 0.67 -12.23 42.03
CA VAL A 588 -0.10 -13.34 41.45
C VAL A 588 -1.32 -12.73 40.79
N VAL A 589 -1.48 -12.98 39.49
CA VAL A 589 -2.60 -12.49 38.68
C VAL A 589 -3.19 -13.62 37.85
N GLU A 590 -4.45 -13.48 37.48
CA GLU A 590 -5.12 -14.39 36.56
C GLU A 590 -5.46 -13.66 35.26
N ASP A 591 -5.25 -14.35 34.15
CA ASP A 591 -5.46 -13.79 32.83
C ASP A 591 -6.37 -14.67 31.96
N THR A 592 -7.29 -14.04 31.24
CA THR A 592 -8.20 -14.67 30.29
C THR A 592 -8.06 -14.00 28.93
N MET A 593 -7.58 -14.76 27.95
CA MET A 593 -7.45 -14.29 26.56
C MET A 593 -8.79 -14.11 25.88
N ARG A 594 -8.95 -12.98 25.20
CA ARG A 594 -10.04 -12.74 24.24
C ARG A 594 -9.49 -12.12 22.97
N MET A 595 -10.12 -12.42 21.84
CA MET A 595 -9.84 -11.79 20.55
C MET A 595 -11.14 -11.39 19.89
N GLY A 596 -11.32 -10.08 19.69
CA GLY A 596 -12.45 -9.51 18.96
C GLY A 596 -12.16 -9.49 17.47
N LEU A 597 -13.17 -9.77 16.66
CA LEU A 597 -13.08 -9.82 15.19
C LEU A 597 -14.07 -8.85 14.55
N LEU A 598 -13.62 -8.17 13.49
CA LEU A 598 -14.47 -7.44 12.56
C LEU A 598 -14.52 -8.19 11.22
N PHE A 599 -15.72 -8.45 10.73
CA PHE A 599 -15.94 -9.10 9.45
C PHE A 599 -16.09 -8.08 8.31
N ALA A 600 -15.62 -8.46 7.12
CA ALA A 600 -15.88 -7.75 5.89
C ALA A 600 -17.34 -7.95 5.47
N LYS A 601 -18.00 -6.87 5.04
CA LYS A 601 -19.41 -6.91 4.59
C LYS A 601 -19.57 -7.52 3.20
N THR A 602 -18.51 -7.48 2.40
CA THR A 602 -18.42 -8.02 1.05
C THR A 602 -17.15 -8.87 0.94
N PRO A 603 -17.09 -9.81 -0.02
CA PRO A 603 -15.85 -10.53 -0.31
C PRO A 603 -14.70 -9.56 -0.58
N PRO A 604 -13.51 -9.78 0.00
CA PRO A 604 -12.38 -8.88 -0.18
C PRO A 604 -11.86 -8.94 -1.62
N LYS A 605 -11.27 -7.84 -2.08
CA LYS A 605 -10.49 -7.81 -3.32
C LYS A 605 -9.09 -8.40 -3.12
N TYR A 606 -8.55 -8.26 -1.91
CA TYR A 606 -7.20 -8.66 -1.55
C TYR A 606 -7.18 -9.44 -0.24
N VAL A 607 -6.40 -10.52 -0.23
CA VAL A 607 -6.20 -11.36 0.96
C VAL A 607 -4.87 -10.99 1.60
N ILE A 608 -4.88 -10.73 2.89
CA ILE A 608 -3.69 -10.43 3.68
C ILE A 608 -3.03 -11.72 4.17
N HIS A 609 -1.70 -11.76 4.09
CA HIS A 609 -0.85 -12.85 4.56
C HIS A 609 0.30 -12.29 5.39
N THR A 610 0.75 -13.04 6.40
CA THR A 610 2.05 -12.81 7.03
C THR A 610 2.93 -14.00 6.76
N THR A 611 4.12 -13.76 6.21
CA THR A 611 5.11 -14.80 5.94
C THR A 611 6.36 -14.55 6.77
N GLY A 612 6.86 -15.59 7.41
CA GLY A 612 8.14 -15.60 8.10
C GLY A 612 9.29 -15.96 7.15
N LEU A 613 10.39 -15.21 7.28
CA LEU A 613 11.71 -15.58 6.80
C LEU A 613 12.58 -15.84 8.02
N SER A 614 13.11 -17.05 8.17
CA SER A 614 13.83 -17.45 9.39
C SER A 614 15.07 -18.28 9.09
N ASN A 615 15.98 -18.33 10.07
CA ASN A 615 17.11 -19.26 10.09
C ASN A 615 17.02 -20.16 11.33
N ALA A 616 16.45 -21.36 11.22
CA ALA A 616 16.38 -22.30 12.34
C ALA A 616 17.73 -22.99 12.66
N ARG A 617 18.79 -22.73 11.88
CA ARG A 617 20.11 -23.36 12.02
C ARG A 617 21.16 -22.46 12.66
N ILE A 618 20.74 -21.36 13.31
CA ILE A 618 21.66 -20.46 14.01
C ILE A 618 22.55 -21.19 15.01
N SER A 619 23.77 -20.68 15.16
CA SER A 619 24.77 -21.23 16.09
C SER A 619 25.64 -20.10 16.61
N ILE A 620 25.19 -19.44 17.67
CA ILE A 620 25.81 -18.24 18.22
C ILE A 620 26.92 -18.67 19.19
N PRO A 621 28.21 -18.40 18.90
CA PRO A 621 29.31 -18.83 19.76
C PRO A 621 29.30 -18.12 21.12
N PRO A 622 29.86 -18.73 22.18
CA PRO A 622 30.00 -18.08 23.48
C PRO A 622 30.95 -16.89 23.42
N GLY A 623 30.67 -15.84 24.18
CA GLY A 623 31.54 -14.66 24.30
C GLY A 623 31.47 -13.65 23.15
N GLU A 624 30.80 -13.97 22.04
CA GLU A 624 30.73 -13.10 20.85
C GLU A 624 29.76 -11.93 21.05
N ALA A 625 30.26 -10.69 20.97
CA ALA A 625 29.45 -9.49 21.20
C ALA A 625 28.65 -9.02 19.97
N ASN A 626 29.00 -9.51 18.76
CA ASN A 626 28.42 -9.07 17.49
C ASN A 626 28.35 -10.23 16.48
N HIS A 627 27.81 -11.38 16.89
CA HIS A 627 27.65 -12.53 15.99
C HIS A 627 26.57 -12.24 14.95
N VAL A 628 26.84 -12.50 13.67
CA VAL A 628 25.94 -12.20 12.56
C VAL A 628 25.36 -13.47 11.97
N GLU A 629 24.04 -13.49 11.79
CA GLU A 629 23.31 -14.53 11.07
C GLU A 629 22.50 -13.92 9.92
N VAL A 630 22.36 -14.69 8.83
CA VAL A 630 21.66 -14.25 7.62
C VAL A 630 20.69 -15.32 7.15
N ALA A 631 19.51 -14.89 6.69
CA ALA A 631 18.62 -15.71 5.88
C ALA A 631 18.16 -14.92 4.65
N GLN A 632 17.90 -15.62 3.55
CA GLN A 632 17.40 -15.00 2.33
C GLN A 632 16.42 -15.91 1.60
N ARG A 633 15.45 -15.31 0.92
CA ARG A 633 14.45 -16.03 0.13
C ARG A 633 14.09 -15.25 -1.12
N LYS A 634 14.03 -15.97 -2.24
CA LYS A 634 13.55 -15.43 -3.51
C LYS A 634 12.03 -15.46 -3.54
N LEU A 635 11.42 -14.34 -3.91
CA LEU A 635 9.97 -14.20 -4.00
C LEU A 635 9.42 -14.91 -5.24
N PRO A 636 8.44 -15.82 -5.09
CA PRO A 636 7.90 -16.60 -6.20
C PRO A 636 6.88 -15.83 -7.04
N THR A 637 6.32 -14.75 -6.51
CA THR A 637 5.27 -13.91 -7.09
C THR A 637 5.56 -12.45 -6.82
N ASP A 638 4.82 -11.57 -7.50
CA ASP A 638 4.75 -10.17 -7.12
C ASP A 638 4.07 -10.07 -5.74
N VAL A 639 4.57 -9.18 -4.87
CA VAL A 639 4.00 -8.95 -3.55
C VAL A 639 3.92 -7.45 -3.28
N ASN A 640 2.86 -7.03 -2.60
CA ASN A 640 2.75 -5.69 -2.05
C ASN A 640 2.88 -5.79 -0.54
N VAL A 641 4.03 -5.34 -0.02
CA VAL A 641 4.36 -5.43 1.41
C VAL A 641 3.71 -4.28 2.15
N MET A 642 2.96 -4.59 3.20
CA MET A 642 2.32 -3.59 4.06
C MET A 642 3.11 -3.32 5.33
N ALA A 643 3.78 -4.33 5.89
CA ALA A 643 4.50 -4.17 7.14
C ALA A 643 5.65 -5.17 7.31
N TRP A 644 6.61 -4.78 8.14
CA TRP A 644 7.71 -5.62 8.59
C TRP A 644 7.70 -5.76 10.12
N MET A 645 8.19 -6.88 10.63
CA MET A 645 8.41 -7.08 12.06
C MET A 645 9.59 -8.03 12.29
N ALA A 646 10.50 -7.66 13.19
CA ALA A 646 11.66 -8.48 13.54
C ALA A 646 11.42 -9.20 14.88
N HIS A 647 11.91 -10.43 14.97
CA HIS A 647 11.84 -11.23 16.19
C HIS A 647 13.16 -11.96 16.46
N MET A 648 13.71 -11.71 17.64
CA MET A 648 14.86 -12.35 18.28
C MET A 648 14.59 -12.39 19.78
N HIS A 649 15.37 -13.14 20.55
CA HIS A 649 15.31 -13.13 22.02
C HIS A 649 16.32 -12.15 22.62
N VAL A 650 16.71 -12.38 23.88
CA VAL A 650 17.45 -11.43 24.74
C VAL A 650 18.87 -11.11 24.29
N ARG A 651 19.42 -11.85 23.31
CA ARG A 651 20.71 -11.56 22.71
C ARG A 651 20.58 -10.77 21.42
N GLY A 652 19.38 -10.62 20.87
CA GLY A 652 19.13 -9.77 19.71
C GLY A 652 19.63 -8.35 19.94
N LYS A 653 20.44 -7.84 19.00
CA LYS A 653 21.11 -6.53 19.10
C LYS A 653 20.78 -5.60 17.93
N ALA A 654 20.69 -6.15 16.72
CA ALA A 654 20.29 -5.40 15.52
C ALA A 654 19.63 -6.33 14.50
N PHE A 655 18.76 -5.77 13.66
CA PHE A 655 18.07 -6.53 12.62
C PHE A 655 17.87 -5.67 11.37
N LYS A 656 18.13 -6.22 10.18
CA LYS A 656 18.01 -5.50 8.91
C LYS A 656 17.28 -6.34 7.88
N PHE A 657 16.41 -5.69 7.10
CA PHE A 657 15.73 -6.22 5.93
C PHE A 657 16.26 -5.52 4.68
N GLU A 658 16.67 -6.30 3.69
CA GLU A 658 17.19 -5.82 2.42
C GLU A 658 16.51 -6.59 1.28
N VAL A 659 16.41 -5.98 0.11
CA VAL A 659 15.95 -6.67 -1.09
C VAL A 659 16.91 -6.43 -2.23
N THR A 660 17.22 -7.49 -2.98
CA THR A 660 17.85 -7.40 -4.29
C THR A 660 16.79 -7.61 -5.36
N LEU A 661 16.50 -6.56 -6.13
CA LEU A 661 15.51 -6.57 -7.20
C LEU A 661 15.98 -7.36 -8.44
N PRO A 662 15.05 -7.79 -9.31
CA PRO A 662 15.40 -8.26 -10.65
C PRO A 662 16.20 -7.18 -11.39
N GLY A 663 17.45 -7.48 -11.73
CA GLY A 663 18.40 -6.51 -12.28
C GLY A 663 19.56 -6.15 -11.35
N GLY A 664 19.55 -6.62 -10.10
CA GLY A 664 20.70 -6.57 -9.19
C GLY A 664 20.78 -5.35 -8.28
N LYS A 665 19.90 -4.35 -8.45
CA LYS A 665 19.78 -3.22 -7.52
C LYS A 665 19.39 -3.73 -6.13
N THR A 666 20.08 -3.25 -5.10
CA THR A 666 19.78 -3.59 -3.70
C THR A 666 19.24 -2.37 -2.97
N GLU A 667 18.23 -2.59 -2.14
CA GLU A 667 17.52 -1.55 -1.38
C GLU A 667 17.35 -2.01 0.07
N THR A 668 17.46 -1.07 1.02
CA THR A 668 17.16 -1.35 2.44
C THR A 668 15.67 -1.12 2.68
N LEU A 669 14.98 -2.12 3.21
CA LEU A 669 13.54 -2.08 3.45
C LEU A 669 13.21 -1.64 4.89
N LEU A 670 14.02 -2.07 5.85
CA LEU A 670 13.94 -1.72 7.26
C LEU A 670 15.32 -1.97 7.90
N ASP A 671 15.80 -1.03 8.71
CA ASP A 671 17.04 -1.18 9.47
C ASP A 671 16.79 -0.84 10.94
N ILE A 672 17.07 -1.80 11.83
CA ILE A 672 16.89 -1.70 13.29
C ILE A 672 18.27 -1.84 13.94
N PRO A 673 19.07 -0.78 14.05
CA PRO A 673 20.42 -0.85 14.60
C PRO A 673 20.48 -1.09 16.12
N LYS A 674 19.36 -0.88 16.83
CA LYS A 674 19.23 -1.05 18.28
C LYS A 674 17.99 -1.87 18.60
N TYR A 675 18.01 -3.15 18.25
CA TYR A 675 16.93 -4.07 18.58
C TYR A 675 16.85 -4.25 20.11
N ASP A 676 15.64 -4.26 20.65
CA ASP A 676 15.36 -4.56 22.05
C ASP A 676 14.26 -5.62 22.12
N PHE A 677 14.53 -6.75 22.76
CA PHE A 677 13.59 -7.87 22.92
C PHE A 677 12.26 -7.45 23.56
N ASN A 678 12.28 -6.44 24.43
CA ASN A 678 11.09 -5.93 25.10
C ASN A 678 10.17 -5.17 24.13
N TRP A 679 10.67 -4.79 22.95
CA TRP A 679 9.98 -4.00 21.94
C TRP A 679 10.04 -4.66 20.56
N GLN A 680 9.18 -5.65 20.36
CA GLN A 680 9.02 -6.34 19.08
C GLN A 680 8.06 -5.56 18.17
N LEU A 681 8.48 -4.37 17.76
CA LEU A 681 7.62 -3.44 17.03
C LEU A 681 7.29 -3.93 15.62
N ARG A 682 6.05 -3.68 15.22
CA ARG A 682 5.61 -3.73 13.82
C ARG A 682 5.88 -2.38 13.16
N TYR A 683 6.37 -2.39 11.93
CA TYR A 683 6.66 -1.20 11.12
C TYR A 683 5.73 -1.18 9.92
N ASP A 684 4.71 -0.34 9.99
CA ASP A 684 3.64 -0.26 8.99
C ASP A 684 3.97 0.78 7.93
N TYR A 685 3.97 0.39 6.67
CA TYR A 685 4.12 1.37 5.60
C TYR A 685 2.87 2.24 5.49
N THR A 686 3.08 3.53 5.22
CA THR A 686 1.99 4.43 4.83
C THR A 686 1.41 4.03 3.47
N MET A 687 2.25 3.52 2.57
CA MET A 687 1.84 2.95 1.28
C MET A 687 2.50 1.59 1.06
N PRO A 688 1.76 0.56 0.63
CA PRO A 688 2.35 -0.74 0.38
C PRO A 688 3.54 -0.67 -0.58
N HIS A 689 4.64 -1.31 -0.20
CA HIS A 689 5.87 -1.36 -0.98
C HIS A 689 5.83 -2.55 -1.96
N PHE A 690 5.83 -2.27 -3.27
CA PHE A 690 5.78 -3.31 -4.30
C PHE A 690 7.14 -3.97 -4.49
N LEU A 691 7.18 -5.30 -4.38
CA LEU A 691 8.34 -6.11 -4.73
C LEU A 691 8.00 -7.04 -5.91
N PRO A 692 8.68 -6.91 -7.06
CA PRO A 692 8.42 -7.77 -8.20
C PRO A 692 8.86 -9.21 -7.94
N ARG A 693 8.22 -10.15 -8.62
CA ARG A 693 8.59 -11.56 -8.67
C ARG A 693 10.07 -11.70 -9.00
N GLY A 694 10.73 -12.60 -8.27
CA GLY A 694 12.15 -12.88 -8.45
C GLY A 694 13.08 -11.97 -7.65
N SER A 695 12.55 -10.95 -6.96
CA SER A 695 13.29 -10.24 -5.92
C SER A 695 13.79 -11.21 -4.85
N THR A 696 14.97 -10.95 -4.27
CA THR A 696 15.53 -11.73 -3.17
C THR A 696 15.52 -10.90 -1.91
N VAL A 697 14.66 -11.24 -0.95
CA VAL A 697 14.61 -10.60 0.36
C VAL A 697 15.65 -11.27 1.25
N LYS A 698 16.48 -10.48 1.91
CA LYS A 698 17.52 -10.90 2.85
C LYS A 698 17.25 -10.25 4.20
N ILE A 699 17.36 -11.04 5.25
CA ILE A 699 17.37 -10.57 6.63
C ILE A 699 18.73 -10.82 7.26
N THR A 700 19.20 -9.86 8.04
CA THR A 700 20.47 -9.94 8.78
C THR A 700 20.17 -9.66 10.25
N ALA A 701 20.58 -10.57 11.12
CA ALA A 701 20.45 -10.44 12.57
C ALA A 701 21.82 -10.37 13.22
N VAL A 702 21.96 -9.53 14.25
CA VAL A 702 23.17 -9.42 15.08
C VAL A 702 22.82 -9.81 16.50
N PHE A 703 23.64 -10.68 17.09
CA PHE A 703 23.47 -11.19 18.46
C PHE A 703 24.65 -10.82 19.36
N ASP A 704 24.36 -10.55 20.63
CA ASP A 704 25.33 -10.32 21.70
C ASP A 704 25.27 -11.45 22.73
N ASN A 705 26.12 -12.47 22.54
CA ASN A 705 26.33 -13.57 23.47
C ASN A 705 27.57 -13.36 24.37
N SER A 706 27.99 -12.10 24.56
CA SER A 706 29.12 -11.76 25.41
C SER A 706 28.70 -11.56 26.87
N THR A 707 29.68 -11.42 27.76
CA THR A 707 29.48 -10.99 29.16
C THR A 707 29.07 -9.53 29.28
N GLY A 708 29.17 -8.74 28.20
CA GLY A 708 28.77 -7.34 28.15
C GLY A 708 27.25 -7.14 28.05
N ASN A 709 26.49 -8.17 27.66
CA ASN A 709 25.03 -8.15 27.61
C ASN A 709 24.44 -8.55 28.98
N PRO A 710 23.86 -7.62 29.77
CA PRO A 710 23.33 -7.94 31.09
C PRO A 710 22.10 -8.86 31.07
N ALA A 711 21.43 -8.97 29.92
CA ALA A 711 20.29 -9.86 29.72
C ALA A 711 20.70 -11.28 29.31
N ASN A 712 21.99 -11.53 29.07
CA ASN A 712 22.49 -12.85 28.69
C ASN A 712 22.51 -13.79 29.92
N PRO A 713 21.68 -14.85 29.95
CA PRO A 713 21.59 -15.73 31.11
C PRO A 713 22.82 -16.63 31.28
N ASP A 714 23.56 -16.91 30.20
CA ASP A 714 24.76 -17.75 30.23
C ASP A 714 25.64 -17.46 28.99
N PRO A 715 26.65 -16.58 29.10
CA PRO A 715 27.54 -16.21 27.99
C PRO A 715 28.58 -17.29 27.66
N SER A 716 28.66 -18.37 28.45
CA SER A 716 29.66 -19.44 28.27
C SER A 716 29.22 -20.53 27.29
N LYS A 717 27.93 -20.54 26.91
CA LYS A 717 27.35 -21.55 26.04
C LYS A 717 27.17 -21.07 24.61
N THR A 718 27.31 -22.00 23.68
CA THR A 718 26.78 -21.83 22.31
C THR A 718 25.26 -21.83 22.37
N VAL A 719 24.64 -20.83 21.75
CA VAL A 719 23.18 -20.66 21.71
C VAL A 719 22.65 -21.09 20.36
N ARG A 720 21.48 -21.72 20.34
CA ARG A 720 20.82 -22.27 19.16
C ARG A 720 19.36 -21.83 19.12
N TRP A 721 18.68 -22.18 18.01
CA TRP A 721 17.25 -21.99 17.89
C TRP A 721 16.49 -22.68 19.03
N GLY A 722 15.57 -21.97 19.68
CA GLY A 722 14.70 -22.54 20.69
C GLY A 722 13.60 -21.59 21.15
N GLN A 723 12.63 -22.15 21.86
CA GLN A 723 11.39 -21.45 22.23
C GLN A 723 11.57 -20.50 23.41
N GLN A 724 12.50 -20.83 24.29
CA GLN A 724 12.63 -20.12 25.55
C GLN A 724 13.40 -18.82 25.31
N THR A 725 13.08 -17.81 26.11
CA THR A 725 13.72 -16.49 26.05
C THR A 725 15.24 -16.54 26.25
N PHE A 726 15.76 -17.62 26.85
CA PHE A 726 17.21 -17.86 27.00
C PHE A 726 17.84 -18.66 25.85
N ASP A 727 17.05 -19.27 24.98
CA ASP A 727 17.47 -19.73 23.64
C ASP A 727 17.47 -18.52 22.69
N GLU A 728 17.57 -18.74 21.38
CA GLU A 728 17.42 -17.67 20.39
C GLU A 728 16.49 -17.99 19.24
N MET A 729 16.06 -16.95 18.54
CA MET A 729 15.35 -17.03 17.27
C MET A 729 15.86 -15.97 16.31
N MET A 730 15.64 -16.21 15.02
CA MET A 730 15.88 -15.24 13.96
C MET A 730 14.71 -15.29 12.99
N ILE A 731 13.77 -14.36 13.11
CA ILE A 731 12.60 -14.28 12.25
C ILE A 731 12.38 -12.85 11.77
N GLY A 732 12.26 -12.69 10.47
CA GLY A 732 11.74 -11.49 9.83
C GLY A 732 10.36 -11.77 9.24
N TYR A 733 9.34 -11.09 9.75
CA TYR A 733 7.97 -11.19 9.26
C TYR A 733 7.70 -10.15 8.19
N MET A 734 7.03 -10.59 7.13
CA MET A 734 6.54 -9.77 6.03
C MET A 734 5.03 -9.90 5.94
N GLU A 735 4.30 -8.85 6.30
CA GLU A 735 2.86 -8.76 6.01
C GLU A 735 2.67 -8.19 4.60
N HIS A 736 1.93 -8.91 3.77
CA HIS A 736 1.70 -8.54 2.37
C HIS A 736 0.29 -8.98 1.92
N TYR A 737 -0.13 -8.54 0.74
CA TYR A 737 -1.40 -8.98 0.17
C TYR A 737 -1.29 -9.49 -1.26
N THR A 738 -2.26 -10.33 -1.62
CA THR A 738 -2.45 -10.85 -2.98
C THR A 738 -3.90 -10.65 -3.40
N PRO A 739 -4.19 -10.53 -4.71
CA PRO A 739 -5.58 -10.58 -5.20
C PRO A 739 -6.30 -11.84 -4.70
N LEU A 740 -7.59 -11.71 -4.40
CA LEU A 740 -8.42 -12.87 -4.05
C LEU A 740 -8.47 -13.84 -5.24
N ASN A 741 -8.03 -15.08 -5.04
CA ASN A 741 -8.18 -16.13 -6.04
C ASN A 741 -9.69 -16.45 -6.22
N PRO A 742 -10.24 -16.43 -7.45
CA PRO A 742 -11.63 -16.77 -7.73
C PRO A 742 -12.10 -18.08 -7.08
N GLU A 743 -11.23 -19.09 -6.99
CA GLU A 743 -11.56 -20.37 -6.35
C GLU A 743 -11.76 -20.25 -4.83
N MET A 744 -11.06 -19.31 -4.17
CA MET A 744 -11.25 -19.01 -2.74
C MET A 744 -12.46 -18.10 -2.47
N ALA A 745 -13.06 -17.50 -3.50
CA ALA A 745 -14.20 -16.61 -3.36
C ALA A 745 -15.53 -17.35 -3.15
N GLY A 746 -15.54 -18.70 -3.17
CA GLY A 746 -16.77 -19.49 -3.03
C GLY A 746 -17.70 -19.40 -4.24
N VAL A 747 -17.25 -18.85 -5.37
CA VAL A 747 -18.02 -18.82 -6.63
C VAL A 747 -17.77 -20.14 -7.37
N THR A 748 -18.59 -21.15 -7.07
CA THR A 748 -18.79 -22.24 -8.02
C THR A 748 -19.36 -21.64 -9.30
N SER A 749 -18.69 -21.87 -10.43
CA SER A 749 -19.22 -21.53 -11.74
C SER A 749 -20.50 -22.34 -12.01
N GLU A 750 -21.66 -21.80 -11.61
CA GLU A 750 -22.95 -22.28 -12.07
C GLU A 750 -23.19 -21.76 -13.50
N THR A 751 -22.97 -22.66 -14.45
CA THR A 751 -23.83 -22.90 -15.62
C THR A 751 -24.64 -21.71 -16.17
N SER A 752 -24.19 -21.13 -17.28
CA SER A 752 -25.07 -20.49 -18.25
C SER A 752 -25.53 -21.52 -19.29
N HIS A 753 -26.80 -21.90 -19.19
CA HIS A 753 -27.59 -22.55 -20.24
C HIS A 753 -28.04 -21.55 -21.30
#